data_AF-I4CRB1-F1
#
_entry.id   AF-I4CRB1-F1
#
_cell.length_a   1.000
_cell.length_b   1.000
_cell.length_c   1.000
_cell.angle_alpha   90.00
_cell.angle_beta   90.00
_cell.angle_gamma   90.00
#
_symmetry.space_group_name_H-M   'P 1'
#
loop_
_entity.id
_entity.type
_entity.pdbx_description
1 polymer ?
#
loop_
_entity_poly.entity_id
_entity_poly.type
_entity_poly.pdbx_seq_one_letter_code
_entity_poly.pdbx_strand_id
1 'polypeptide(L)'
;MSERVPLTLADLPELLQYIPAGDRDTWLQVGMGIKAEFGNNGFDAWDTWSAAADSYSTADAKTVWRSFRKAGTGMGTVIKLAKDEGWRPRREPITAEEKRRLNAEAEARRAVRQAEIEADEARAQVMRETVAAACELIWTKHCKPQGESPYLERKRVGAFGVGYFHYTVVLAIDDERQRCDVWVGSETREFFAAMPKPRPDSLSFLMFKAGSIAIPLRDAAGKLWSLQAINEQGTKLFPKYGRKAGCRHVLGELEGATVIGEAEGYATAASVHMAKGWPVAMALDSGNMPAVARDLVAQCPDALLVVAGDDDPTKPGNPGRKKADAAAGEVGGIAAFPTQPAEGEAGQDWNDVHVAWGLNAVAQQLDAAVAAGKPSPTPSADEAAAPAGSSDTGGQGVGFTSEQILRRFALVEGTTQVWDQDKKAVMKKTAFEALVSKPLAKAWADDVAKKLIGADTVRELEQARRMAGKKASALGMTPIERYVYIDGTKDVWDREKKRRIPEGAVKMALGDAYALWLNSAERRTVDVDHIVFDPTMTKDPAVYINTFEGLPLEPVRDDAACENLRWLISFLCNHEDAPLQWLVKWLAYPLQHPGAKLDTAVLMHSVMEGSGKSLLFADTLGALYGPYAATVGQTQLESNFNAWQSRKLWAVFEEVVSRDQRYNQVGKIKHLITGKTVRMESKFINGWEEANHMNAVFLSNEILPWPISESDRRFLVMWPLETLPEERQRAIGAELANGGVAALYGWLLDVDLGDFNERTRPPHTDARQRLVALSRAGWQTFLNQWQHGELGHKLWGACLSTDLYALFLEWCQRNREHAMSQTKFSLFISSEVEKTRSIPWTEGANRRFGAFFFPSDPDSSLPPSMNAAALGQHVAGWRAKAKLAGWDVDGWDHLKGAAA
;
A
#
# COMPACT_ATOMS: atom_id res chain seq x y z
N MET A 1 1.52 -13.03 22.52
CA MET A 1 1.48 -11.80 23.35
C MET A 1 2.92 -11.40 23.68
N SER A 2 3.46 -10.31 23.13
CA SER A 2 4.84 -9.87 23.46
C SER A 2 4.85 -9.04 24.74
N GLU A 3 5.76 -9.33 25.67
CA GLU A 3 5.96 -8.55 26.89
C GLU A 3 6.32 -7.10 26.54
N ARG A 4 5.45 -6.15 26.91
CA ARG A 4 5.68 -4.72 26.75
C ARG A 4 6.64 -4.23 27.83
N VAL A 5 7.62 -3.42 27.44
CA VAL A 5 8.48 -2.70 28.39
C VAL A 5 7.67 -1.52 28.93
N PRO A 6 7.35 -1.48 30.24
CA PRO A 6 6.66 -0.33 30.83
C PRO A 6 7.64 0.85 30.87
N LEU A 7 7.27 1.98 30.26
CA LEU A 7 8.03 3.24 30.29
C LEU A 7 7.16 4.35 30.88
N THR A 8 7.80 5.21 31.67
CA THR A 8 7.22 6.41 32.28
C THR A 8 7.88 7.66 31.70
N LEU A 9 7.29 8.84 31.97
CA LEU A 9 7.88 10.12 31.58
C LEU A 9 9.29 10.32 32.16
N ALA A 10 9.56 9.78 33.35
CA ALA A 10 10.86 9.88 34.02
C ALA A 10 11.95 9.06 33.30
N ASP A 11 11.56 8.05 32.52
CA ASP A 11 12.48 7.20 31.78
C ASP A 11 12.87 7.81 30.42
N LEU A 12 12.15 8.85 29.95
CA LEU A 12 12.40 9.46 28.64
C LEU A 12 13.81 10.05 28.49
N PRO A 13 14.37 10.82 29.44
CA PRO A 13 15.73 11.35 29.29
C PRO A 13 16.78 10.25 29.18
N GLU A 14 16.65 9.17 29.97
CA GLU A 14 17.55 8.01 29.91
C GLU A 14 17.38 7.19 28.63
N LEU A 15 16.18 7.16 28.04
CA LEU A 15 15.92 6.52 26.76
C LEU A 15 16.48 7.35 25.60
N LEU A 16 16.22 8.66 25.62
CA LEU A 16 16.50 9.58 24.51
C LEU A 16 17.99 9.89 24.35
N GLN A 17 18.80 9.81 25.41
CA GLN A 17 20.26 9.93 25.31
C GLN A 17 20.91 8.88 24.37
N TYR A 18 20.24 7.75 24.11
CA TYR A 18 20.72 6.73 23.18
C TYR A 18 20.38 7.06 21.74
N ILE A 19 19.48 8.00 21.48
CA ILE A 19 19.05 8.35 20.12
C ILE A 19 19.69 9.69 19.72
N PRO A 20 20.40 9.79 18.60
CA PRO A 20 20.94 11.07 18.14
C PRO A 20 19.84 12.01 17.62
N ALA A 21 19.85 13.27 18.06
CA ALA A 21 18.84 14.27 17.66
C ALA A 21 19.11 14.97 16.31
N GLY A 22 20.28 14.73 15.70
CA GLY A 22 20.75 15.48 14.54
C GLY A 22 20.09 15.13 13.20
N ASP A 23 19.45 13.96 13.10
CA ASP A 23 18.73 13.55 11.89
C ASP A 23 17.27 14.01 11.94
N ARG A 24 16.81 14.73 10.89
CA ARG A 24 15.48 15.35 10.87
C ARG A 24 14.36 14.32 10.89
N ASP A 25 14.52 13.19 10.22
CA ASP A 25 13.49 12.14 10.17
C ASP A 25 13.39 11.41 11.51
N THR A 26 14.53 11.10 12.13
CA THR A 26 14.60 10.58 13.51
C THR A 26 13.98 11.55 14.49
N TRP A 27 14.29 12.84 14.38
CA TRP A 27 13.72 13.91 15.20
C TRP A 27 12.19 13.97 15.12
N LEU A 28 11.63 13.83 13.91
CA LEU A 28 10.18 13.74 13.69
C LEU A 28 9.59 12.45 14.26
N GLN A 29 10.23 11.29 14.04
CA GLN A 29 9.74 9.99 14.51
C GLN A 29 9.74 9.89 16.04
N VAL A 30 10.80 10.38 16.69
CA VAL A 30 10.91 10.45 18.15
C VAL A 30 9.83 11.38 18.70
N GLY A 31 9.64 12.56 18.08
CA GLY A 31 8.60 13.49 18.48
C GLY A 31 7.19 12.92 18.35
N MET A 32 6.89 12.26 17.22
CA MET A 32 5.61 11.56 17.00
C MET A 32 5.40 10.43 18.01
N GLY A 33 6.43 9.62 18.27
CA GLY A 33 6.34 8.48 19.18
C GLY A 33 6.16 8.87 20.64
N ILE A 34 6.90 9.89 21.10
CA ILE A 34 6.71 10.46 22.45
C ILE A 34 5.34 11.10 22.57
N LYS A 35 4.92 11.92 21.60
CA LYS A 35 3.61 12.58 21.63
C LYS A 35 2.47 11.57 21.56
N ALA A 36 2.66 10.45 20.84
CA ALA A 36 1.71 9.35 20.82
C ALA A 36 1.56 8.70 22.21
N GLU A 37 2.64 8.50 22.96
CA GLU A 37 2.58 7.81 24.26
C GLU A 37 2.22 8.73 25.43
N PHE A 38 2.77 9.94 25.45
CA PHE A 38 2.74 10.84 26.60
C PHE A 38 1.99 12.16 26.34
N GLY A 39 1.40 12.32 25.15
CA GLY A 39 0.68 13.54 24.79
C GLY A 39 1.57 14.78 24.88
N ASN A 40 1.00 15.91 25.32
CA ASN A 40 1.75 17.16 25.47
C ASN A 40 2.77 17.12 26.61
N ASN A 41 2.60 16.23 27.60
CA ASN A 41 3.53 16.10 28.73
C ASN A 41 4.91 15.57 28.31
N GLY A 42 5.02 14.97 27.12
CA GLY A 42 6.29 14.53 26.56
C GLY A 42 7.09 15.63 25.85
N PHE A 43 6.52 16.84 25.69
CA PHE A 43 7.18 17.93 24.95
C PHE A 43 8.50 18.33 25.61
N ASP A 44 8.52 18.54 26.92
CA ASP A 44 9.72 19.05 27.60
C ASP A 44 10.92 18.09 27.47
N ALA A 45 10.67 16.77 27.56
CA ALA A 45 11.71 15.76 27.38
C ALA A 45 12.20 15.70 25.92
N TRP A 46 11.28 15.80 24.95
CA TRP A 46 11.64 15.84 23.54
C TRP A 46 12.37 17.13 23.16
N ASP A 47 11.94 18.28 23.65
CA ASP A 47 12.53 19.60 23.37
C ASP A 47 13.95 19.69 23.96
N THR A 48 14.12 19.20 25.19
CA THR A 48 15.45 19.10 25.84
C THR A 48 16.39 18.20 25.04
N TRP A 49 15.91 17.05 24.57
CA TRP A 49 16.68 16.15 23.70
C TRP A 49 16.99 16.79 22.34
N SER A 50 16.01 17.50 21.77
CA SER A 50 16.13 18.20 20.48
C SER A 50 17.22 19.27 20.49
N ALA A 51 17.43 19.92 21.64
CA ALA A 51 18.46 20.95 21.82
C ALA A 51 19.90 20.43 21.67
N ALA A 52 20.11 19.11 21.63
CA ALA A 52 21.42 18.51 21.36
C ALA A 52 21.83 18.55 19.88
N ALA A 53 20.94 18.95 18.96
CA ALA A 53 21.23 19.10 17.54
C ALA A 53 21.68 20.52 17.18
N ASP A 54 22.74 20.66 16.38
CA ASP A 54 23.26 21.97 15.95
C ASP A 54 22.25 22.82 15.16
N SER A 55 21.25 22.18 14.52
CA SER A 55 20.19 22.83 13.75
C SER A 55 18.93 23.17 14.56
N TYR A 56 18.97 23.03 15.89
CA TYR A 56 17.78 23.19 16.73
C TYR A 56 17.29 24.63 16.84
N SER A 57 15.97 24.79 16.82
CA SER A 57 15.26 26.05 17.04
C SER A 57 14.02 25.77 17.88
N THR A 58 13.91 26.42 19.04
CA THR A 58 12.76 26.24 19.96
C THR A 58 11.44 26.67 19.32
N ALA A 59 11.46 27.67 18.43
CA ALA A 59 10.28 28.11 17.70
C ALA A 59 9.82 27.03 16.68
N ASP A 60 10.76 26.40 15.99
CA ASP A 60 10.48 25.33 15.03
C ASP A 60 10.05 24.05 15.74
N ALA A 61 10.68 23.71 16.87
CA ALA A 61 10.30 22.56 17.70
C ALA A 61 8.85 22.65 18.18
N LYS A 62 8.42 23.81 18.70
CA LYS A 62 7.03 24.05 19.10
C LYS A 62 6.06 23.93 17.92
N THR A 63 6.43 24.48 16.76
CA THR A 63 5.59 24.45 15.55
C THR A 63 5.42 23.02 15.04
N VAL A 64 6.52 22.27 14.95
CA VAL A 64 6.50 20.89 14.48
C VAL A 64 5.80 19.98 15.50
N TRP A 65 6.05 20.16 16.79
CA TRP A 65 5.36 19.41 17.84
C TRP A 65 3.84 19.54 17.70
N ARG A 66 3.34 20.75 17.45
CA ARG A 66 1.91 21.01 17.22
C ARG A 66 1.37 20.33 15.96
N SER A 67 2.20 20.18 14.93
CA SER A 67 1.83 19.50 13.68
C SER A 67 1.62 18.00 13.83
N PHE A 68 2.27 17.36 14.81
CA PHE A 68 2.12 15.93 15.06
C PHE A 68 0.68 15.58 15.43
N ARG A 69 0.06 14.73 14.61
CA ARG A 69 -1.26 14.15 14.84
C ARG A 69 -1.13 12.94 15.77
N LYS A 70 -2.20 12.63 16.52
CA LYS A 70 -2.25 11.48 17.46
C LYS A 70 -2.26 10.11 16.77
N ALA A 71 -2.22 10.06 15.43
CA ALA A 71 -2.16 8.85 14.61
C ALA A 71 -0.83 8.83 13.83
N GLY A 72 -0.15 7.68 13.81
CA GLY A 72 1.16 7.49 13.17
C GLY A 72 2.14 6.66 14.01
N THR A 73 3.42 7.02 13.93
CA THR A 73 4.54 6.40 14.65
C THR A 73 4.31 6.38 16.17
N GLY A 74 4.25 5.19 16.77
CA GLY A 74 4.04 5.02 18.22
C GLY A 74 5.34 4.89 19.00
N MET A 75 5.25 4.84 20.34
CA MET A 75 6.42 4.70 21.24
C MET A 75 7.30 3.50 20.92
N GLY A 76 6.74 2.44 20.33
CA GLY A 76 7.49 1.27 19.88
C GLY A 76 8.64 1.62 18.93
N THR A 77 8.48 2.66 18.09
CA THR A 77 9.55 3.14 17.21
C THR A 77 10.65 3.84 17.99
N VAL A 78 10.31 4.66 18.99
CA VAL A 78 11.30 5.33 19.85
C VAL A 78 12.09 4.30 20.66
N ILE A 79 11.40 3.31 21.23
CA ILE A 79 12.02 2.19 21.94
C ILE A 79 12.94 1.40 21.02
N LYS A 80 12.52 1.17 19.77
CA LYS A 80 13.33 0.47 18.79
C LYS A 80 14.59 1.26 18.46
N LEU A 81 14.46 2.55 18.15
CA LEU A 81 15.60 3.44 17.88
C LEU A 81 16.60 3.43 19.05
N ALA A 82 16.11 3.53 20.29
CA ALA A 82 16.98 3.43 21.46
C ALA A 82 17.65 2.05 21.60
N LYS A 83 16.90 0.95 21.37
CA LYS A 83 17.44 -0.41 21.43
C LYS A 83 18.49 -0.70 20.37
N ASP A 84 18.28 -0.18 19.15
CA ASP A 84 19.20 -0.32 18.03
C ASP A 84 20.53 0.38 18.34
N GLU A 85 20.50 1.47 19.10
CA GLU A 85 21.68 2.18 19.66
C GLU A 85 22.15 1.63 21.03
N GLY A 86 21.67 0.45 21.42
CA GLY A 86 22.19 -0.30 22.57
C GLY A 86 21.48 -0.10 23.90
N TRP A 87 20.37 0.64 23.94
CA TRP A 87 19.54 0.74 25.15
C TRP A 87 18.97 -0.63 25.53
N ARG A 88 19.19 -1.05 26.77
CA ARG A 88 18.66 -2.31 27.31
C ARG A 88 17.62 -2.00 28.39
N PRO A 89 16.37 -2.50 28.24
CA PRO A 89 15.35 -2.29 29.26
C PRO A 89 15.77 -2.99 30.58
N ARG A 90 15.61 -2.30 31.71
CA ARG A 90 15.88 -2.86 33.04
C ARG A 90 15.00 -4.09 33.25
N ARG A 91 15.64 -5.26 33.45
CA ARG A 91 14.96 -6.53 33.73
C ARG A 91 15.02 -6.81 35.23
N GLU A 92 14.29 -6.03 36.00
CA GLU A 92 13.94 -6.44 37.35
C GLU A 92 12.72 -7.38 37.27
N PRO A 93 12.66 -8.48 38.03
CA PRO A 93 11.50 -9.35 38.05
C PRO A 93 10.30 -8.59 38.62
N ILE A 94 9.45 -8.08 37.72
CA ILE A 94 8.19 -7.43 38.07
C ILE A 94 7.28 -8.50 38.69
N THR A 95 6.86 -8.29 39.94
CA THR A 95 5.93 -9.19 40.63
C THR A 95 4.59 -9.24 39.89
N ALA A 96 3.81 -10.31 40.07
CA ALA A 96 2.51 -10.44 39.39
C ALA A 96 1.53 -9.30 39.75
N GLU A 97 1.63 -8.76 40.97
CA GLU A 97 0.85 -7.60 41.43
C GLU A 97 1.29 -6.31 40.72
N GLU A 98 2.60 -6.09 40.60
CA GLU A 98 3.14 -4.91 39.90
C GLU A 98 2.84 -4.97 38.40
N LYS A 99 2.88 -6.16 37.78
CA LYS A 99 2.46 -6.36 36.38
C LYS A 99 0.98 -6.04 36.16
N ARG A 100 0.10 -6.39 37.12
CA ARG A 100 -1.33 -6.03 37.07
C ARG A 100 -1.53 -4.52 37.22
N ARG A 101 -0.82 -3.88 38.15
CA ARG A 101 -0.86 -2.42 38.36
C ARG A 101 -0.42 -1.66 37.10
N LEU A 102 0.71 -2.05 36.51
CA LEU A 102 1.24 -1.42 35.29
C LEU A 102 0.34 -1.64 34.06
N ASN A 103 -0.29 -2.82 33.93
CA ASN A 103 -1.26 -3.07 32.87
C ASN A 103 -2.53 -2.22 33.05
N ALA A 104 -3.06 -2.12 34.27
CA ALA A 104 -4.22 -1.28 34.58
C ALA A 104 -3.93 0.21 34.35
N GLU A 105 -2.72 0.68 34.69
CA GLU A 105 -2.29 2.06 34.45
C GLU A 105 -2.12 2.35 32.96
N ALA A 106 -1.59 1.40 32.17
CA ALA A 106 -1.49 1.51 30.71
C ALA A 106 -2.87 1.48 30.04
N GLU A 107 -3.81 0.69 30.55
CA GLU A 107 -5.20 0.63 30.08
C GLU A 107 -5.94 1.93 30.40
N ALA A 108 -5.78 2.48 31.60
CA ALA A 108 -6.33 3.79 31.96
C ALA A 108 -5.77 4.93 31.07
N ARG A 109 -4.46 4.92 30.78
CA ARG A 109 -3.85 5.88 29.84
C ARG A 109 -4.40 5.76 28.42
N ARG A 110 -4.65 4.54 27.95
CA ARG A 110 -5.30 4.29 26.66
C ARG A 110 -6.74 4.79 26.64
N ALA A 111 -7.49 4.58 27.72
CA ALA A 111 -8.85 5.07 27.84
C ALA A 111 -8.91 6.60 27.81
N VAL A 112 -8.01 7.28 28.55
CA VAL A 112 -7.89 8.75 28.50
C VAL A 112 -7.53 9.22 27.08
N ARG A 113 -6.59 8.56 26.40
CA ARG A 113 -6.23 8.90 25.02
C ARG A 113 -7.37 8.69 24.03
N GLN A 114 -8.09 7.58 24.15
CA GLN A 114 -9.25 7.31 23.31
C GLN A 114 -10.33 8.39 23.52
N ALA A 115 -10.60 8.76 24.78
CA ALA A 115 -11.49 9.85 25.11
C ALA A 115 -11.00 11.21 24.57
N GLU A 116 -9.69 11.47 24.55
CA GLU A 116 -9.15 12.69 23.94
C GLU A 116 -9.26 12.71 22.42
N ILE A 117 -9.04 11.58 21.73
CA ILE A 117 -9.21 11.46 20.28
C ILE A 117 -10.69 11.67 19.93
N GLU A 118 -11.58 11.03 20.66
CA GLU A 118 -13.03 11.21 20.52
C GLU A 118 -13.43 12.67 20.77
N ALA A 119 -12.84 13.33 21.78
CA ALA A 119 -13.05 14.75 22.04
C ALA A 119 -12.50 15.64 20.92
N ASP A 120 -11.31 15.33 20.37
CA ASP A 120 -10.72 16.05 19.23
C ASP A 120 -11.58 15.91 17.96
N GLU A 121 -12.05 14.70 17.65
CA GLU A 121 -12.94 14.41 16.52
C GLU A 121 -14.30 15.08 16.71
N ALA A 122 -14.88 15.03 17.91
CA ALA A 122 -16.10 15.74 18.24
C ALA A 122 -15.94 17.26 18.07
N ARG A 123 -14.83 17.84 18.54
CA ARG A 123 -14.50 19.27 18.32
C ARG A 123 -14.38 19.60 16.83
N ALA A 124 -13.68 18.76 16.07
CA ALA A 124 -13.54 18.97 14.63
C ALA A 124 -14.88 18.89 13.90
N GLN A 125 -15.78 18.00 14.35
CA GLN A 125 -17.13 17.89 13.81
C GLN A 125 -17.99 19.11 14.15
N VAL A 126 -17.94 19.59 15.39
CA VAL A 126 -18.59 20.86 15.78
C VAL A 126 -18.08 22.01 14.91
N MET A 127 -16.75 22.12 14.73
CA MET A 127 -16.17 23.15 13.88
C MET A 127 -16.59 23.06 12.41
N ARG A 128 -16.73 21.85 11.86
CA ARG A 128 -17.25 21.66 10.49
C ARG A 128 -18.67 22.20 10.35
N GLU A 129 -19.53 21.95 11.33
CA GLU A 129 -20.90 22.47 11.35
C GLU A 129 -20.92 24.01 11.49
N THR A 130 -20.12 24.56 12.41
CA THR A 130 -20.01 26.01 12.59
C THR A 130 -19.49 26.71 11.33
N VAL A 131 -18.48 26.14 10.67
CA VAL A 131 -17.95 26.67 9.40
C VAL A 131 -18.97 26.53 8.28
N ALA A 132 -19.72 25.43 8.21
CA ALA A 132 -20.80 25.26 7.23
C ALA A 132 -21.88 26.34 7.39
N ALA A 133 -22.30 26.62 8.62
CA ALA A 133 -23.27 27.69 8.92
C ALA A 133 -22.73 29.08 8.52
N ALA A 134 -21.45 29.37 8.80
CA ALA A 134 -20.83 30.62 8.38
C ALA A 134 -20.69 30.72 6.85
N CYS A 135 -20.38 29.60 6.17
CA CYS A 135 -20.37 29.53 4.71
C CYS A 135 -21.75 29.78 4.11
N GLU A 136 -22.82 29.24 4.70
CA GLU A 136 -24.21 29.50 4.29
C GLU A 136 -24.58 30.97 4.48
N LEU A 137 -24.17 31.58 5.59
CA LEU A 137 -24.37 33.02 5.81
C LEU A 137 -23.65 33.86 4.73
N ILE A 138 -22.38 33.55 4.45
CA ILE A 138 -21.59 34.23 3.41
C ILE A 138 -22.25 34.04 2.04
N TRP A 139 -22.66 32.82 1.71
CA TRP A 139 -23.31 32.49 0.45
C TRP A 139 -24.62 33.24 0.25
N THR A 140 -25.47 33.28 1.27
CA THR A 140 -26.83 33.85 1.16
C THR A 140 -26.87 35.37 1.33
N LYS A 141 -26.00 35.96 2.15
CA LYS A 141 -26.04 37.40 2.47
C LYS A 141 -25.00 38.23 1.74
N HIS A 142 -23.85 37.65 1.40
CA HIS A 142 -22.68 38.41 0.96
C HIS A 142 -22.22 38.08 -0.47
N CYS A 143 -22.67 36.96 -1.03
CA CYS A 143 -22.48 36.65 -2.45
C CYS A 143 -23.62 37.23 -3.29
N LYS A 144 -23.30 37.67 -4.51
CA LYS A 144 -24.28 37.99 -5.55
C LYS A 144 -24.27 36.91 -6.64
N PRO A 145 -25.42 36.61 -7.28
CA PRO A 145 -25.49 35.61 -8.35
C PRO A 145 -24.92 36.11 -9.69
N GLN A 146 -24.71 37.42 -9.83
CA GLN A 146 -24.18 38.06 -11.03
C GLN A 146 -23.07 39.04 -10.64
N GLY A 147 -22.05 39.14 -11.48
CA GLY A 147 -20.92 40.04 -11.28
C GLY A 147 -19.82 39.78 -12.29
N GLU A 148 -18.69 40.45 -12.10
CA GLU A 148 -17.49 40.32 -12.94
C GLU A 148 -16.40 39.58 -12.17
N SER A 149 -15.62 38.76 -12.87
CA SER A 149 -14.49 38.05 -12.28
C SER A 149 -13.35 37.96 -13.29
N PRO A 150 -12.18 38.58 -13.00
CA PRO A 150 -11.00 38.46 -13.85
C PRO A 150 -10.57 37.01 -14.09
N TYR A 151 -10.84 36.12 -13.13
CA TYR A 151 -10.56 34.69 -13.26
C TYR A 151 -11.42 34.04 -14.35
N LEU A 152 -12.74 34.27 -14.34
CA LEU A 152 -13.67 33.67 -15.31
C LEU A 152 -13.42 34.21 -16.72
N GLU A 153 -13.16 35.52 -16.85
CA GLU A 153 -12.79 36.15 -18.13
C GLU A 153 -11.50 35.58 -18.71
N ARG A 154 -10.44 35.50 -17.89
CA ARG A 154 -9.14 34.93 -18.32
C ARG A 154 -9.27 33.48 -18.73
N LYS A 155 -10.09 32.70 -18.02
CA LYS A 155 -10.37 31.29 -18.32
C LYS A 155 -11.44 31.10 -19.41
N ARG A 156 -12.04 32.19 -19.92
CA ARG A 156 -13.08 32.22 -20.95
C ARG A 156 -14.29 31.33 -20.64
N VAL A 157 -14.64 31.18 -19.37
CA VAL A 157 -15.75 30.31 -18.92
C VAL A 157 -16.89 31.12 -18.31
N GLY A 158 -18.11 30.60 -18.45
CA GLY A 158 -19.31 31.18 -17.87
C GLY A 158 -19.42 30.97 -16.35
N ALA A 159 -20.34 31.71 -15.75
CA ALA A 159 -20.62 31.70 -14.33
C ALA A 159 -21.81 30.80 -13.99
N PHE A 160 -21.56 29.50 -13.88
CA PHE A 160 -22.54 28.48 -13.54
C PHE A 160 -22.57 28.26 -12.03
N GLY A 161 -23.56 28.86 -11.36
CA GLY A 161 -23.83 28.64 -9.94
C GLY A 161 -22.75 29.14 -8.97
N VAL A 162 -22.00 30.18 -9.35
CA VAL A 162 -20.96 30.81 -8.51
C VAL A 162 -21.47 32.09 -7.86
N GLY A 163 -20.87 32.45 -6.73
CA GLY A 163 -21.16 33.66 -5.99
C GLY A 163 -20.07 34.72 -6.19
N TYR A 164 -20.45 35.96 -6.41
CA TYR A 164 -19.53 37.10 -6.59
C TYR A 164 -19.43 37.95 -5.33
N PHE A 165 -18.22 38.46 -5.06
CA PHE A 165 -17.97 39.44 -4.00
C PHE A 165 -17.70 40.83 -4.59
N HIS A 166 -18.43 41.83 -4.10
CA HIS A 166 -18.25 43.24 -4.47
C HIS A 166 -17.54 44.07 -3.38
N TYR A 167 -17.29 43.46 -2.22
CA TYR A 167 -16.56 44.04 -1.11
C TYR A 167 -15.84 42.91 -0.35
N THR A 168 -14.90 43.28 0.52
CA THR A 168 -14.13 42.31 1.30
C THR A 168 -14.98 41.66 2.39
N VAL A 169 -14.95 40.34 2.46
CA VAL A 169 -15.54 39.51 3.51
C VAL A 169 -14.43 38.69 4.18
N VAL A 170 -14.38 38.66 5.51
CA VAL A 170 -13.44 37.84 6.28
C VAL A 170 -14.23 36.85 7.14
N LEU A 171 -13.99 35.56 6.91
CA LEU A 171 -14.43 34.49 7.79
C LEU A 171 -13.32 34.22 8.82
N ALA A 172 -13.54 34.61 10.06
CA ALA A 172 -12.68 34.28 11.19
C ALA A 172 -13.17 33.00 11.86
N ILE A 173 -12.26 32.10 12.22
CA ILE A 173 -12.52 30.76 12.74
C ILE A 173 -11.67 30.59 13.98
N ASP A 174 -12.32 30.54 15.14
CA ASP A 174 -11.70 30.34 16.46
C ASP A 174 -12.12 28.96 16.96
N ASP A 175 -11.21 27.99 16.87
CA ASP A 175 -11.49 26.60 17.24
C ASP A 175 -11.42 26.32 18.75
N GLU A 176 -10.79 27.21 19.51
CA GLU A 176 -10.79 27.17 20.97
C GLU A 176 -12.16 27.58 21.52
N ARG A 177 -12.73 28.66 20.97
CA ARG A 177 -14.08 29.12 21.32
C ARG A 177 -15.20 28.46 20.50
N GLN A 178 -14.84 27.56 19.59
CA GLN A 178 -15.73 26.84 18.68
C GLN A 178 -16.69 27.73 17.88
N ARG A 179 -16.20 28.91 17.45
CA ARG A 179 -17.02 29.95 16.80
C ARG A 179 -16.44 30.39 15.48
N CYS A 180 -17.33 30.85 14.60
CA CYS A 180 -16.97 31.52 13.37
C CYS A 180 -17.64 32.89 13.32
N ASP A 181 -16.88 33.91 12.97
CA ASP A 181 -17.37 35.28 12.82
C ASP A 181 -17.17 35.74 11.37
N VAL A 182 -18.16 36.43 10.81
CA VAL A 182 -18.11 36.97 9.45
C VAL A 182 -18.06 38.49 9.53
N TRP A 183 -16.98 39.07 8.98
CA TRP A 183 -16.72 40.51 8.97
C TRP A 183 -16.81 41.04 7.56
N VAL A 184 -17.43 42.21 7.36
CA VAL A 184 -17.70 42.73 6.00
C VAL A 184 -17.31 44.19 5.83
N GLY A 185 -16.87 44.55 4.63
CA GLY A 185 -16.61 45.94 4.26
C GLY A 185 -15.61 46.63 5.20
N SER A 186 -16.00 47.76 5.81
CA SER A 186 -15.15 48.54 6.72
C SER A 186 -14.79 47.81 8.01
N GLU A 187 -15.65 46.92 8.51
CA GLU A 187 -15.45 46.15 9.75
C GLU A 187 -14.28 45.17 9.64
N THR A 188 -13.88 44.78 8.43
CA THR A 188 -12.70 43.94 8.21
C THR A 188 -11.42 44.61 8.72
N ARG A 189 -11.33 45.95 8.69
CA ARG A 189 -10.18 46.70 9.23
C ARG A 189 -10.13 46.61 10.74
N GLU A 190 -11.29 46.60 11.40
CA GLU A 190 -11.40 46.47 12.85
C GLU A 190 -10.96 45.08 13.30
N PHE A 191 -11.34 44.02 12.57
CA PHE A 191 -10.84 42.67 12.82
C PHE A 191 -9.30 42.62 12.82
N PHE A 192 -8.64 43.17 11.79
CA PHE A 192 -7.18 43.19 11.73
C PHE A 192 -6.52 44.10 12.76
N ALA A 193 -7.20 45.17 13.18
CA ALA A 193 -6.73 46.06 14.25
C ALA A 193 -6.83 45.42 15.64
N ALA A 194 -7.91 44.68 15.90
CA ALA A 194 -8.18 44.01 17.17
C ALA A 194 -7.52 42.62 17.29
N MET A 195 -6.96 42.09 16.20
CA MET A 195 -6.30 40.78 16.18
C MET A 195 -5.07 40.79 17.11
N PRO A 196 -4.97 39.84 18.07
CA PRO A 196 -3.81 39.75 18.96
C PRO A 196 -2.52 39.52 18.16
N LYS A 197 -1.42 40.11 18.64
CA LYS A 197 -0.07 39.98 18.04
C LYS A 197 0.90 39.44 19.10
N PRO A 198 1.42 38.21 18.94
CA PRO A 198 1.21 37.28 17.83
C PRO A 198 -0.21 36.70 17.79
N ARG A 199 -0.67 36.32 16.59
CA ARG A 199 -1.99 35.71 16.37
C ARG A 199 -2.05 34.37 17.14
N PRO A 200 -3.10 34.09 17.92
CA PRO A 200 -3.27 32.79 18.58
C PRO A 200 -3.37 31.66 17.57
N ASP A 201 -2.84 30.47 17.88
CA ASP A 201 -2.91 29.31 16.98
C ASP A 201 -4.35 28.82 16.74
N SER A 202 -5.24 29.10 17.69
CA SER A 202 -6.66 28.76 17.62
C SER A 202 -7.43 29.61 16.60
N LEU A 203 -6.94 30.81 16.30
CA LEU A 203 -7.59 31.76 15.42
C LEU A 203 -7.04 31.69 13.99
N SER A 204 -7.88 31.28 13.05
CA SER A 204 -7.60 31.29 11.60
C SER A 204 -8.62 32.15 10.84
N PHE A 205 -8.29 32.60 9.63
CA PHE A 205 -9.25 33.36 8.83
C PHE A 205 -9.08 33.10 7.32
N LEU A 206 -10.18 33.28 6.57
CA LEU A 206 -10.21 33.28 5.11
C LEU A 206 -10.82 34.60 4.63
N MET A 207 -10.19 35.23 3.64
CA MET A 207 -10.62 36.52 3.11
C MET A 207 -11.07 36.38 1.65
N PHE A 208 -12.25 36.89 1.35
CA PHE A 208 -12.81 37.03 0.01
C PHE A 208 -12.74 38.51 -0.36
N LYS A 209 -11.91 38.88 -1.34
CA LYS A 209 -11.80 40.28 -1.80
C LYS A 209 -12.87 40.57 -2.85
N ALA A 210 -13.17 41.84 -3.08
CA ALA A 210 -13.91 42.25 -4.27
C ALA A 210 -13.25 41.66 -5.53
N GLY A 211 -14.04 41.17 -6.49
CA GLY A 211 -13.56 40.51 -7.72
C GLY A 211 -13.24 39.01 -7.57
N SER A 212 -13.22 38.49 -6.33
CA SER A 212 -13.13 37.05 -6.08
C SER A 212 -14.49 36.38 -6.29
N ILE A 213 -14.48 35.08 -6.60
CA ILE A 213 -15.68 34.23 -6.65
C ILE A 213 -15.66 33.17 -5.55
N ALA A 214 -16.83 32.77 -5.10
CA ALA A 214 -17.05 31.58 -4.29
C ALA A 214 -17.76 30.50 -5.10
N ILE A 215 -17.25 29.27 -4.99
CA ILE A 215 -17.92 28.07 -5.50
C ILE A 215 -18.53 27.33 -4.30
N PRO A 216 -19.85 27.07 -4.29
CA PRO A 216 -20.51 26.37 -3.21
C PRO A 216 -20.21 24.87 -3.26
N LEU A 217 -19.80 24.29 -2.13
CA LEU A 217 -19.48 22.86 -2.04
C LEU A 217 -20.57 22.16 -1.23
N ARG A 218 -21.40 21.39 -1.93
CA ARG A 218 -22.58 20.72 -1.36
C ARG A 218 -22.39 19.22 -1.35
N ASP A 219 -22.96 18.56 -0.35
CA ASP A 219 -23.04 17.10 -0.35
C ASP A 219 -24.17 16.60 -1.28
N ALA A 220 -24.31 15.27 -1.35
CA ALA A 220 -25.36 14.60 -2.11
C ALA A 220 -26.79 15.02 -1.72
N ALA A 221 -27.00 15.50 -0.49
CA ALA A 221 -28.29 15.99 0.00
C ALA A 221 -28.50 17.49 -0.24
N GLY A 222 -27.54 18.17 -0.86
CA GLY A 222 -27.60 19.60 -1.18
C GLY A 222 -27.17 20.53 -0.03
N LYS A 223 -26.74 20.01 1.12
CA LYS A 223 -26.28 20.83 2.24
C LYS A 223 -24.94 21.49 1.89
N LEU A 224 -24.85 22.81 2.04
CA LEU A 224 -23.60 23.55 1.87
C LEU A 224 -22.68 23.30 3.06
N TRP A 225 -21.49 22.80 2.78
CA TRP A 225 -20.50 22.48 3.81
C TRP A 225 -19.27 23.39 3.80
N SER A 226 -18.95 23.96 2.64
CA SER A 226 -17.79 24.83 2.48
C SER A 226 -17.95 25.71 1.24
N LEU A 227 -17.14 26.77 1.17
CA LEU A 227 -16.91 27.55 -0.05
C LEU A 227 -15.47 27.33 -0.52
N GLN A 228 -15.27 27.22 -1.84
CA GLN A 228 -13.95 27.42 -2.45
C GLN A 228 -13.87 28.87 -2.92
N ALA A 229 -12.91 29.62 -2.38
CA ALA A 229 -12.62 30.98 -2.84
C ALA A 229 -11.65 30.92 -4.01
N ILE A 230 -11.93 31.62 -5.10
CA ILE A 230 -10.98 31.85 -6.19
C ILE A 230 -10.77 33.35 -6.34
N ASN A 231 -9.53 33.79 -6.13
CA ASN A 231 -9.17 35.19 -6.32
C ASN A 231 -8.91 35.53 -7.81
N GLU A 232 -8.65 36.79 -8.09
CA GLU A 232 -8.37 37.29 -9.46
C GLU A 232 -7.19 36.57 -10.14
N GLN A 233 -6.19 36.13 -9.36
CA GLN A 233 -5.02 35.40 -9.85
C GLN A 233 -5.31 33.91 -10.10
N GLY A 234 -6.47 33.40 -9.66
CA GLY A 234 -6.82 31.97 -9.75
C GLY A 234 -6.34 31.12 -8.57
N THR A 235 -5.84 31.73 -7.50
CA THR A 235 -5.49 31.02 -6.26
C THR A 235 -6.76 30.48 -5.59
N LYS A 236 -6.81 29.17 -5.37
CA LYS A 236 -7.93 28.46 -4.75
C LYS A 236 -7.68 28.35 -3.24
N LEU A 237 -8.59 28.86 -2.42
CA LEU A 237 -8.49 28.82 -0.95
C LEU A 237 -9.75 28.20 -0.33
N PHE A 238 -9.60 27.62 0.87
CA PHE A 238 -10.68 26.97 1.61
C PHE A 238 -10.63 27.38 3.09
N PRO A 239 -11.78 27.45 3.78
CA PRO A 239 -11.81 27.71 5.21
C PRO A 239 -11.22 26.52 5.99
N LYS A 240 -10.51 26.79 7.09
CA LYS A 240 -10.09 25.75 8.06
C LYS A 240 -11.35 25.03 8.55
N TYR A 241 -11.32 23.71 8.66
CA TYR A 241 -12.49 22.86 8.95
C TYR A 241 -13.60 22.85 7.87
N GLY A 242 -13.44 23.53 6.74
CA GLY A 242 -14.36 23.35 5.60
C GLY A 242 -14.32 21.91 5.08
N ARG A 243 -15.46 21.22 5.10
CA ARG A 243 -15.55 19.82 4.65
C ARG A 243 -15.45 19.79 3.11
N LYS A 244 -14.50 18.98 2.63
CA LYS A 244 -14.25 18.72 1.20
C LYS A 244 -14.76 17.35 0.77
N ALA A 245 -14.54 16.34 1.62
CA ALA A 245 -14.83 14.96 1.32
C ALA A 245 -16.34 14.73 1.10
N GLY A 246 -16.68 14.21 -0.08
CA GLY A 246 -18.06 13.96 -0.49
C GLY A 246 -18.85 15.23 -0.83
N CYS A 247 -18.16 16.36 -1.03
CA CYS A 247 -18.78 17.59 -1.52
C CYS A 247 -18.43 17.82 -2.99
N ARG A 248 -19.32 18.51 -3.71
CA ARG A 248 -19.18 18.86 -5.13
C ARG A 248 -19.88 20.19 -5.43
N HIS A 249 -19.62 20.73 -6.61
CA HIS A 249 -20.42 21.80 -7.21
C HIS A 249 -21.02 21.30 -8.51
N VAL A 250 -22.30 21.55 -8.79
CA VAL A 250 -22.95 21.08 -10.01
C VAL A 250 -23.25 22.28 -10.90
N LEU A 251 -22.82 22.20 -12.16
CA LEU A 251 -23.10 23.15 -13.22
C LEU A 251 -24.27 22.60 -14.03
N GLY A 252 -25.44 23.27 -13.97
CA GLY A 252 -26.68 22.79 -14.58
C GLY A 252 -27.55 21.97 -13.64
N GLU A 253 -28.61 21.36 -14.18
CA GLU A 253 -29.61 20.58 -13.43
C GLU A 253 -29.48 19.09 -13.73
N LEU A 254 -29.32 18.25 -12.70
CA LEU A 254 -29.15 16.79 -12.88
C LEU A 254 -30.46 16.08 -13.26
N GLU A 255 -31.61 16.68 -12.93
CA GLU A 255 -32.91 16.05 -13.12
C GLU A 255 -33.21 15.86 -14.63
N GLY A 256 -33.54 14.62 -15.02
CA GLY A 256 -33.84 14.26 -16.41
C GLY A 256 -32.63 14.22 -17.35
N ALA A 257 -31.41 14.35 -16.84
CA ALA A 257 -30.20 14.30 -17.66
C ALA A 257 -29.91 12.88 -18.18
N THR A 258 -29.67 12.75 -19.48
CA THR A 258 -29.26 11.47 -20.10
C THR A 258 -27.74 11.26 -20.07
N VAL A 259 -26.97 12.34 -19.95
CA VAL A 259 -25.51 12.32 -19.79
C VAL A 259 -25.13 13.33 -18.72
N ILE A 260 -24.26 12.90 -17.79
CA ILE A 260 -23.71 13.74 -16.72
C ILE A 260 -22.20 13.77 -16.88
N GLY A 261 -21.62 14.96 -16.89
CA GLY A 261 -20.18 15.15 -16.83
C GLY A 261 -19.66 15.16 -15.39
N GLU A 262 -18.43 14.74 -15.20
CA GLU A 262 -17.64 15.01 -13.99
C GLU A 262 -16.27 15.55 -14.38
N ALA A 263 -15.76 16.57 -13.71
CA ALA A 263 -14.43 17.12 -13.99
C ALA A 263 -13.73 17.66 -12.72
N GLU A 264 -12.40 17.67 -12.74
CA GLU A 264 -11.60 18.29 -11.67
C GLU A 264 -11.52 19.81 -11.86
N GLY A 265 -12.02 20.57 -10.89
CA GLY A 265 -11.92 22.02 -10.89
C GLY A 265 -12.91 22.75 -11.79
N TYR A 266 -13.15 24.03 -11.46
CA TYR A 266 -14.26 24.79 -12.03
C TYR A 266 -14.12 25.09 -13.52
N ALA A 267 -12.93 25.53 -13.97
CA ALA A 267 -12.74 25.94 -15.36
C ALA A 267 -12.89 24.75 -16.32
N THR A 268 -12.37 23.59 -15.95
CA THR A 268 -12.51 22.32 -16.67
C THR A 268 -14.00 21.93 -16.74
N ALA A 269 -14.68 21.88 -15.58
CA ALA A 269 -16.11 21.56 -15.52
C ALA A 269 -16.98 22.52 -16.36
N ALA A 270 -16.71 23.83 -16.29
CA ALA A 270 -17.42 24.84 -17.04
C ALA A 270 -17.17 24.73 -18.55
N SER A 271 -15.95 24.38 -18.97
CA SER A 271 -15.62 24.19 -20.39
C SER A 271 -16.37 22.99 -20.98
N VAL A 272 -16.45 21.88 -20.23
CA VAL A 272 -17.25 20.69 -20.62
C VAL A 272 -18.74 21.04 -20.68
N HIS A 273 -19.26 21.73 -19.66
CA HIS A 273 -20.66 22.16 -19.61
C HIS A 273 -21.02 23.06 -20.79
N MET A 274 -20.19 24.06 -21.09
CA MET A 274 -20.39 24.98 -22.22
C MET A 274 -20.31 24.29 -23.58
N ALA A 275 -19.46 23.27 -23.71
CA ALA A 275 -19.26 22.56 -24.97
C ALA A 275 -20.42 21.59 -25.29
N LYS A 276 -21.00 20.94 -24.28
CA LYS A 276 -21.99 19.87 -24.47
C LYS A 276 -23.40 20.20 -23.97
N GLY A 277 -23.55 21.19 -23.11
CA GLY A 277 -24.80 21.48 -22.39
C GLY A 277 -25.15 20.45 -21.32
N TRP A 278 -24.29 19.46 -21.06
CA TRP A 278 -24.51 18.45 -20.02
C TRP A 278 -24.44 19.06 -18.64
N PRO A 279 -25.22 18.60 -17.66
CA PRO A 279 -24.94 18.86 -16.27
C PRO A 279 -23.56 18.32 -15.90
N VAL A 280 -22.70 19.13 -15.28
CA VAL A 280 -21.34 18.72 -14.92
C VAL A 280 -21.09 18.90 -13.43
N ALA A 281 -20.69 17.83 -12.75
CA ALA A 281 -20.23 17.89 -11.38
C ALA A 281 -18.73 18.21 -11.32
N MET A 282 -18.38 19.30 -10.66
CA MET A 282 -17.02 19.65 -10.31
C MET A 282 -16.59 18.89 -9.04
N ALA A 283 -15.60 18.02 -9.19
CA ALA A 283 -14.81 17.51 -8.08
C ALA A 283 -13.72 18.53 -7.69
N LEU A 284 -13.39 18.59 -6.39
CA LEU A 284 -12.42 19.57 -5.88
C LEU A 284 -10.98 19.26 -6.27
N ASP A 285 -10.65 17.96 -6.25
CA ASP A 285 -9.36 17.38 -6.58
C ASP A 285 -9.57 15.93 -7.06
N SER A 286 -8.55 15.37 -7.73
CA SER A 286 -8.54 13.98 -8.20
C SER A 286 -8.76 12.92 -7.10
N GLY A 287 -8.54 13.25 -5.83
CA GLY A 287 -8.81 12.36 -4.70
C GLY A 287 -10.30 12.25 -4.35
N ASN A 288 -11.08 13.29 -4.65
CA ASN A 288 -12.52 13.36 -4.39
C ASN A 288 -13.38 12.79 -5.54
N MET A 289 -12.82 12.62 -6.74
CA MET A 289 -13.57 12.16 -7.93
C MET A 289 -14.31 10.83 -7.72
N PRO A 290 -13.70 9.74 -7.19
CA PRO A 290 -14.43 8.48 -7.04
C PRO A 290 -15.64 8.57 -6.09
N ALA A 291 -15.58 9.45 -5.08
CA ALA A 291 -16.72 9.68 -4.20
C ALA A 291 -17.86 10.42 -4.92
N VAL A 292 -17.51 11.41 -5.74
CA VAL A 292 -18.49 12.16 -6.54
C VAL A 292 -19.13 11.27 -7.61
N ALA A 293 -18.34 10.47 -8.33
CA ALA A 293 -18.83 9.51 -9.33
C ALA A 293 -19.89 8.55 -8.76
N ARG A 294 -19.60 7.92 -7.61
CA ARG A 294 -20.55 7.03 -6.93
C ARG A 294 -21.85 7.74 -6.56
N ASP A 295 -21.75 8.95 -6.02
CA ASP A 295 -22.92 9.72 -5.61
C ASP A 295 -23.77 10.18 -6.81
N LEU A 296 -23.15 10.44 -7.98
CA LEU A 296 -23.87 10.81 -9.20
C LEU A 296 -24.63 9.63 -9.79
N VAL A 297 -24.01 8.46 -9.92
CA VAL A 297 -24.69 7.25 -10.40
C VAL A 297 -25.82 6.81 -9.47
N ALA A 298 -25.65 7.01 -8.15
CA ALA A 298 -26.72 6.74 -7.20
C ALA A 298 -27.93 7.69 -7.34
N GLN A 299 -27.71 8.95 -7.74
CA GLN A 299 -28.78 9.94 -7.92
C GLN A 299 -29.42 9.89 -9.30
N CYS A 300 -28.64 9.55 -10.33
CA CYS A 300 -29.05 9.52 -11.72
C CYS A 300 -28.63 8.17 -12.34
N PRO A 301 -29.29 7.06 -11.95
CA PRO A 301 -28.88 5.71 -12.36
C PRO A 301 -29.03 5.46 -13.87
N ASP A 302 -29.92 6.21 -14.53
CA ASP A 302 -30.18 6.06 -15.97
C ASP A 302 -29.30 6.98 -16.84
N ALA A 303 -28.52 7.87 -16.22
CA ALA A 303 -27.64 8.79 -16.93
C ALA A 303 -26.27 8.18 -17.19
N LEU A 304 -25.72 8.40 -18.39
CA LEU A 304 -24.34 8.04 -18.70
C LEU A 304 -23.38 9.02 -18.01
N LEU A 305 -22.52 8.51 -17.11
CA LEU A 305 -21.47 9.32 -16.51
C LEU A 305 -20.24 9.42 -17.44
N VAL A 306 -19.83 10.64 -17.77
CA VAL A 306 -18.60 10.95 -18.50
C VAL A 306 -17.64 11.70 -17.59
N VAL A 307 -16.54 11.05 -17.22
CA VAL A 307 -15.50 11.61 -16.36
C VAL A 307 -14.42 12.28 -17.22
N ALA A 308 -14.51 13.59 -17.35
CA ALA A 308 -13.57 14.45 -18.07
C ALA A 308 -12.34 14.75 -17.19
N GLY A 309 -11.31 13.93 -17.31
CA GLY A 309 -10.06 14.06 -16.54
C GLY A 309 -9.02 14.92 -17.24
N ASP A 310 -8.11 15.48 -16.44
CA ASP A 310 -6.90 16.15 -16.93
C ASP A 310 -5.88 15.11 -17.39
N ASP A 311 -5.13 15.40 -18.45
CA ASP A 311 -4.06 14.55 -18.98
C ASP A 311 -2.74 15.32 -19.01
N ASP A 312 -2.03 15.28 -17.88
CA ASP A 312 -0.76 15.98 -17.69
C ASP A 312 0.39 14.97 -17.53
N PRO A 313 1.05 14.56 -18.63
CA PRO A 313 2.17 13.63 -18.59
C PRO A 313 3.42 14.22 -17.92
N THR A 314 3.48 15.53 -17.66
CA THR A 314 4.62 16.16 -16.98
C THR A 314 4.63 15.92 -15.48
N LYS A 315 3.48 15.56 -14.89
CA LYS A 315 3.38 15.20 -13.46
C LYS A 315 3.74 13.73 -13.25
N PRO A 316 4.64 13.40 -12.31
CA PRO A 316 5.01 12.02 -12.01
C PRO A 316 3.78 11.14 -11.78
N GLY A 317 3.62 10.14 -12.64
CA GLY A 317 2.54 9.15 -12.56
C GLY A 317 1.15 9.62 -13.02
N ASN A 318 1.00 10.81 -13.60
CA ASN A 318 -0.22 11.38 -14.19
C ASN A 318 -1.50 11.10 -13.35
N PRO A 319 -1.58 11.68 -12.13
CA PRO A 319 -2.63 11.33 -11.17
C PRO A 319 -4.03 11.70 -11.65
N GLY A 320 -4.21 12.80 -12.40
CA GLY A 320 -5.50 13.22 -12.96
C GLY A 320 -6.09 12.15 -13.87
N ARG A 321 -5.31 11.72 -14.87
CA ARG A 321 -5.70 10.65 -15.79
C ARG A 321 -6.06 9.34 -15.07
N LYS A 322 -5.17 8.87 -14.20
CA LYS A 322 -5.37 7.61 -13.46
C LYS A 322 -6.61 7.64 -12.57
N LYS A 323 -6.90 8.78 -11.94
CA LYS A 323 -8.04 8.91 -11.03
C LYS A 323 -9.36 9.05 -11.77
N ALA A 324 -9.37 9.74 -12.90
CA ALA A 324 -10.54 9.78 -13.79
C ALA A 324 -10.85 8.40 -14.38
N ASP A 325 -9.83 7.68 -14.87
CA ASP A 325 -9.96 6.29 -15.35
C ASP A 325 -10.54 5.37 -14.25
N ALA A 326 -9.99 5.47 -13.03
CA ALA A 326 -10.47 4.68 -11.90
C ALA A 326 -11.92 5.04 -11.50
N ALA A 327 -12.26 6.33 -11.47
CA ALA A 327 -13.60 6.79 -11.12
C ALA A 327 -14.65 6.32 -12.14
N ALA A 328 -14.36 6.48 -13.44
CA ALA A 328 -15.22 6.00 -14.52
C ALA A 328 -15.37 4.47 -14.48
N GLY A 329 -14.26 3.74 -14.37
CA GLY A 329 -14.25 2.29 -14.32
C GLY A 329 -15.00 1.70 -13.12
N GLU A 330 -14.96 2.36 -11.97
CA GLU A 330 -15.66 1.92 -10.75
C GLU A 330 -17.19 1.92 -10.92
N VAL A 331 -17.72 2.88 -11.68
CA VAL A 331 -19.19 3.05 -11.83
C VAL A 331 -19.71 2.69 -13.21
N GLY A 332 -18.87 2.16 -14.10
CA GLY A 332 -19.24 1.83 -15.48
C GLY A 332 -19.48 3.06 -16.38
N GLY A 333 -18.88 4.20 -16.05
CA GLY A 333 -18.88 5.42 -16.87
C GLY A 333 -17.77 5.42 -17.93
N ILE A 334 -17.65 6.54 -18.64
CA ILE A 334 -16.64 6.77 -19.69
C ILE A 334 -15.62 7.79 -19.21
N ALA A 335 -14.34 7.45 -19.23
CA ALA A 335 -13.29 8.44 -19.03
C ALA A 335 -12.96 9.14 -20.36
N ALA A 336 -12.87 10.46 -20.33
CA ALA A 336 -12.50 11.29 -21.48
C ALA A 336 -11.31 12.17 -21.12
N PHE A 337 -10.35 12.26 -22.05
CA PHE A 337 -9.13 13.04 -21.90
C PHE A 337 -8.91 13.98 -23.09
N PRO A 338 -8.38 15.19 -22.87
CA PRO A 338 -8.08 16.11 -23.96
C PRO A 338 -6.94 15.57 -24.84
N THR A 339 -7.15 15.55 -26.16
CA THR A 339 -6.11 15.14 -27.12
C THR A 339 -5.44 16.37 -27.76
N GLN A 340 -4.12 16.35 -27.88
CA GLN A 340 -3.32 17.42 -28.52
C GLN A 340 -3.27 17.24 -30.06
N PRO A 341 -3.57 18.26 -30.88
CA PRO A 341 -3.16 18.29 -32.27
C PRO A 341 -1.90 19.15 -32.49
N ALA A 342 -0.84 18.50 -33.01
CA ALA A 342 0.44 19.02 -33.55
C ALA A 342 1.38 19.86 -32.63
N GLU A 343 2.69 19.61 -32.77
CA GLU A 343 3.79 20.07 -31.91
C GLU A 343 3.80 21.57 -31.59
N GLY A 344 3.91 21.90 -30.29
CA GLY A 344 4.45 23.19 -29.83
C GLY A 344 3.63 23.97 -28.81
N GLU A 345 2.35 23.66 -28.57
CA GLU A 345 1.51 24.43 -27.64
C GLU A 345 0.70 23.56 -26.66
N ALA A 346 0.59 24.02 -25.41
CA ALA A 346 0.09 23.26 -24.28
C ALA A 346 -1.44 23.16 -24.23
N GLY A 347 -1.95 21.95 -23.94
CA GLY A 347 -3.25 21.76 -23.30
C GLY A 347 -3.20 20.54 -22.39
N GLN A 348 -3.15 20.76 -21.07
CA GLN A 348 -3.09 19.70 -20.04
C GLN A 348 -4.49 19.40 -19.45
N ASP A 349 -5.37 20.40 -19.48
CA ASP A 349 -6.77 20.29 -19.02
C ASP A 349 -7.76 20.70 -20.13
N TRP A 350 -9.05 20.39 -19.94
CA TRP A 350 -10.11 20.71 -20.91
C TRP A 350 -10.34 22.21 -21.11
N ASN A 351 -9.95 23.04 -20.14
CA ASN A 351 -10.06 24.49 -20.29
C ASN A 351 -8.96 25.04 -21.20
N ASP A 352 -7.75 24.48 -21.18
CA ASP A 352 -6.70 24.86 -22.11
C ASP A 352 -7.13 24.56 -23.56
N VAL A 353 -7.73 23.38 -23.81
CA VAL A 353 -8.31 23.02 -25.12
C VAL A 353 -9.37 24.02 -25.55
N HIS A 354 -10.26 24.41 -24.63
CA HIS A 354 -11.28 25.42 -24.87
C HIS A 354 -10.66 26.78 -25.23
N VAL A 355 -9.67 27.25 -24.47
CA VAL A 355 -9.05 28.56 -24.71
C VAL A 355 -8.27 28.59 -26.03
N ALA A 356 -7.57 27.51 -26.35
CA ALA A 356 -6.73 27.39 -27.55
C ALA A 356 -7.55 27.15 -28.83
N TRP A 357 -8.52 26.24 -28.80
CA TRP A 357 -9.19 25.72 -30.01
C TRP A 357 -10.71 25.86 -29.99
N GLY A 358 -11.28 26.44 -28.92
CA GLY A 358 -12.71 26.72 -28.79
C GLY A 358 -13.56 25.53 -28.33
N LEU A 359 -14.81 25.82 -27.97
CA LEU A 359 -15.76 24.83 -27.44
C LEU A 359 -16.08 23.70 -28.42
N ASN A 360 -16.05 23.96 -29.74
CA ASN A 360 -16.30 22.93 -30.75
C ASN A 360 -15.25 21.82 -30.71
N ALA A 361 -13.98 22.15 -30.44
CA ALA A 361 -12.91 21.15 -30.31
C ALA A 361 -13.14 20.26 -29.08
N VAL A 362 -13.51 20.87 -27.95
CA VAL A 362 -13.89 20.14 -26.72
C VAL A 362 -15.08 19.22 -27.00
N ALA A 363 -16.13 19.73 -27.66
CA ALA A 363 -17.33 18.95 -27.98
C ALA A 363 -17.01 17.73 -28.86
N GLN A 364 -16.23 17.91 -29.92
CA GLN A 364 -15.83 16.83 -30.83
C GLN A 364 -15.03 15.74 -30.12
N GLN A 365 -14.09 16.11 -29.24
CA GLN A 365 -13.29 15.14 -28.49
C GLN A 365 -14.14 14.37 -27.47
N LEU A 366 -15.08 15.03 -26.79
CA LEU A 366 -16.01 14.38 -25.89
C LEU A 366 -16.96 13.43 -26.64
N ASP A 367 -17.48 13.83 -27.81
CA ASP A 367 -18.31 12.97 -28.66
C ASP A 367 -17.54 11.75 -29.15
N ALA A 368 -16.27 11.92 -29.52
CA ALA A 368 -15.40 10.81 -29.91
C ALA A 368 -15.17 9.83 -28.75
N ALA A 369 -14.94 10.33 -27.53
CA ALA A 369 -14.78 9.50 -26.33
C ALA A 369 -16.05 8.71 -26.01
N VAL A 370 -17.22 9.36 -26.09
CA VAL A 370 -18.53 8.70 -25.88
C VAL A 370 -18.82 7.67 -26.96
N ALA A 371 -18.50 7.95 -28.23
CA ALA A 371 -18.69 7.01 -29.33
C ALA A 371 -17.75 5.80 -29.26
N ALA A 372 -16.51 6.00 -28.81
CA ALA A 372 -15.52 4.93 -28.61
C ALA A 372 -15.85 4.05 -27.41
N GLY A 373 -16.36 4.65 -26.33
CA GLY A 373 -16.83 3.94 -25.14
C GLY A 373 -18.25 3.40 -25.32
N LYS A 374 -18.46 2.36 -26.14
CA LYS A 374 -19.79 1.72 -26.22
C LYS A 374 -20.18 1.08 -24.87
N PRO A 375 -21.31 1.47 -24.26
CA PRO A 375 -21.96 0.63 -23.26
C PRO A 375 -22.51 -0.65 -23.94
N SER A 376 -22.30 -1.80 -23.29
CA SER A 376 -22.94 -3.07 -23.67
C SER A 376 -24.47 -2.94 -23.52
N PRO A 377 -25.29 -3.49 -24.42
CA PRO A 377 -26.74 -3.32 -24.36
C PRO A 377 -27.31 -4.07 -23.14
N THR A 378 -27.77 -3.32 -22.14
CA THR A 378 -28.79 -3.78 -21.21
C THR A 378 -30.13 -3.81 -21.96
N PRO A 379 -31.00 -4.82 -21.77
CA PRO A 379 -32.28 -4.85 -22.46
C PRO A 379 -33.14 -3.68 -21.98
N SER A 380 -33.57 -2.84 -22.91
CA SER A 380 -34.52 -1.77 -22.69
C SER A 380 -35.83 -2.32 -22.15
N ALA A 381 -36.18 -1.92 -20.93
CA ALA A 381 -37.56 -1.84 -20.48
C ALA A 381 -38.19 -0.63 -21.17
N ASP A 382 -38.97 -0.87 -22.23
CA ASP A 382 -40.13 -0.05 -22.61
C ASP A 382 -40.85 -0.75 -23.75
N GLU A 383 -41.82 -1.61 -23.41
CA GLU A 383 -43.06 -1.65 -24.16
C GLU A 383 -44.13 -1.00 -23.29
N ALA A 384 -44.54 0.18 -23.75
CA ALA A 384 -45.53 1.04 -23.17
C ALA A 384 -46.83 0.28 -22.84
N ALA A 385 -47.34 0.56 -21.65
CA ALA A 385 -48.73 0.36 -21.33
C ALA A 385 -49.61 1.21 -22.28
N ALA A 386 -50.27 0.54 -23.22
CA ALA A 386 -51.52 0.98 -23.81
C ALA A 386 -52.62 -0.04 -23.44
N PRO A 387 -53.86 0.41 -23.22
CA PRO A 387 -54.85 -0.33 -22.45
C PRO A 387 -55.54 -1.38 -23.31
N ALA A 388 -55.45 -2.66 -22.92
CA ALA A 388 -56.45 -3.64 -23.31
C ALA A 388 -57.67 -3.41 -22.40
N GLY A 389 -58.82 -2.94 -22.87
CA GLY A 389 -59.48 -3.41 -24.08
C GLY A 389 -60.27 -4.65 -23.70
N SER A 390 -61.54 -4.44 -23.35
CA SER A 390 -62.54 -5.50 -23.22
C SER A 390 -62.47 -6.41 -24.45
N SER A 391 -62.22 -7.69 -24.23
CA SER A 391 -62.54 -8.72 -25.22
C SER A 391 -63.68 -9.56 -24.67
N ASP A 392 -64.88 -9.18 -25.08
CA ASP A 392 -65.94 -10.13 -25.37
C ASP A 392 -65.39 -11.17 -26.35
N THR A 393 -65.02 -12.33 -25.82
CA THR A 393 -65.10 -13.57 -26.59
C THR A 393 -65.70 -14.64 -25.68
N GLY A 394 -67.01 -14.85 -25.85
CA GLY A 394 -67.65 -16.08 -25.41
C GLY A 394 -66.96 -17.27 -26.07
N GLY A 395 -66.12 -17.95 -25.31
CA GLY A 395 -65.51 -19.23 -25.67
C GLY A 395 -66.12 -20.33 -24.80
N GLN A 396 -66.90 -21.19 -25.45
CA GLN A 396 -67.60 -22.34 -24.90
C GLN A 396 -66.72 -23.14 -23.91
N GLY A 397 -67.31 -23.51 -22.77
CA GLY A 397 -66.66 -24.39 -21.79
C GLY A 397 -66.12 -25.64 -22.46
N VAL A 398 -64.83 -25.92 -22.24
CA VAL A 398 -64.24 -27.21 -22.59
C VAL A 398 -65.02 -28.25 -21.78
N GLY A 399 -65.90 -28.99 -22.44
CA GLY A 399 -66.73 -30.01 -21.81
C GLY A 399 -65.84 -31.13 -21.29
N PHE A 400 -65.38 -31.01 -20.05
CA PHE A 400 -64.72 -32.11 -19.35
C PHE A 400 -65.74 -33.22 -19.12
N THR A 401 -65.41 -34.43 -19.55
CA THR A 401 -66.18 -35.63 -19.22
C THR A 401 -65.78 -36.15 -17.83
N SER A 402 -66.68 -36.86 -17.15
CA SER A 402 -66.42 -37.41 -15.80
C SER A 402 -65.15 -38.27 -15.73
N GLU A 403 -64.88 -39.07 -16.78
CA GLU A 403 -63.66 -39.89 -16.88
C GLU A 403 -62.37 -39.06 -16.98
N GLN A 404 -62.40 -37.94 -17.70
CA GLN A 404 -61.24 -37.05 -17.85
C GLN A 404 -60.90 -36.35 -16.53
N ILE A 405 -61.91 -35.99 -15.73
CA ILE A 405 -61.70 -35.34 -14.43
C ILE A 405 -61.10 -36.34 -13.44
N LEU A 406 -61.61 -37.58 -13.39
CA LEU A 406 -61.09 -38.67 -12.54
C LEU A 406 -59.64 -39.05 -12.90
N ARG A 407 -59.28 -38.97 -14.19
CA ARG A 407 -57.90 -39.22 -14.63
C ARG A 407 -56.94 -38.12 -14.15
N ARG A 408 -57.31 -36.86 -14.36
CA ARG A 408 -56.42 -35.69 -14.31
C ARG A 408 -56.28 -35.06 -12.94
N PHE A 409 -57.34 -35.05 -12.14
CA PHE A 409 -57.37 -34.32 -10.88
C PHE A 409 -57.31 -35.26 -9.68
N ALA A 410 -56.55 -34.86 -8.67
CA ALA A 410 -56.48 -35.55 -7.37
C ALA A 410 -56.82 -34.57 -6.25
N LEU A 411 -57.53 -35.02 -5.21
CA LEU A 411 -57.73 -34.23 -4.01
C LEU A 411 -56.47 -34.32 -3.13
N VAL A 412 -56.01 -33.17 -2.64
CA VAL A 412 -54.87 -33.13 -1.71
C VAL A 412 -55.37 -33.51 -0.32
N GLU A 413 -54.83 -34.60 0.22
CA GLU A 413 -55.26 -35.16 1.51
C GLU A 413 -55.21 -34.14 2.64
N GLY A 414 -56.26 -34.11 3.46
CA GLY A 414 -56.38 -33.17 4.58
C GLY A 414 -56.73 -31.73 4.18
N THR A 415 -56.99 -31.45 2.90
CA THR A 415 -57.32 -30.09 2.42
C THR A 415 -58.50 -30.07 1.45
N THR A 416 -58.93 -28.86 1.07
CA THR A 416 -59.95 -28.62 0.01
C THR A 416 -59.32 -28.30 -1.34
N GLN A 417 -58.01 -28.48 -1.49
CA GLN A 417 -57.28 -28.13 -2.70
C GLN A 417 -57.20 -29.32 -3.66
N VAL A 418 -57.18 -29.02 -4.95
CA VAL A 418 -57.14 -30.02 -6.03
C VAL A 418 -55.80 -29.93 -6.74
N TRP A 419 -55.13 -31.06 -6.89
CA TRP A 419 -53.91 -31.20 -7.67
C TRP A 419 -54.23 -31.55 -9.12
N ASP A 420 -53.73 -30.73 -10.06
CA ASP A 420 -53.79 -31.02 -11.49
C ASP A 420 -52.54 -31.83 -11.89
N GLN A 421 -52.73 -33.11 -12.24
CA GLN A 421 -51.63 -34.03 -12.58
C GLN A 421 -50.93 -33.66 -13.89
N ASP A 422 -51.62 -32.98 -14.80
CA ASP A 422 -51.08 -32.56 -16.10
C ASP A 422 -50.27 -31.28 -15.93
N LYS A 423 -50.78 -30.32 -15.15
CA LYS A 423 -50.10 -29.03 -14.89
C LYS A 423 -49.09 -29.07 -13.75
N LYS A 424 -49.06 -30.17 -12.98
CA LYS A 424 -48.24 -30.36 -11.77
C LYS A 424 -48.33 -29.15 -10.84
N ALA A 425 -49.55 -28.76 -10.49
CA ALA A 425 -49.83 -27.58 -9.69
C ALA A 425 -51.11 -27.75 -8.85
N VAL A 426 -51.12 -27.09 -7.69
CA VAL A 426 -52.28 -27.04 -6.80
C VAL A 426 -53.23 -25.91 -7.20
N MET A 427 -54.54 -26.16 -7.12
CA MET A 427 -55.59 -25.16 -7.30
C MET A 427 -56.64 -25.20 -6.19
N LYS A 428 -57.24 -24.04 -5.91
CA LYS A 428 -58.34 -23.92 -4.95
C LYS A 428 -59.62 -24.55 -5.51
N LYS A 429 -60.47 -25.10 -4.64
CA LYS A 429 -61.78 -25.68 -5.00
C LYS A 429 -62.62 -24.78 -5.92
N THR A 430 -62.66 -23.48 -5.63
CA THR A 430 -63.42 -22.50 -6.44
C THR A 430 -62.88 -22.35 -7.87
N ALA A 431 -61.56 -22.42 -8.05
CA ALA A 431 -60.93 -22.40 -9.37
C ALA A 431 -61.19 -23.72 -10.13
N PHE A 432 -61.20 -24.84 -9.42
CA PHE A 432 -61.56 -26.15 -9.99
C PHE A 432 -63.03 -26.19 -10.45
N GLU A 433 -63.97 -25.73 -9.62
CA GLU A 433 -65.39 -25.63 -9.96
C GLU A 433 -65.65 -24.72 -11.18
N ALA A 434 -64.89 -23.64 -11.31
CA ALA A 434 -64.95 -22.76 -12.48
C ALA A 434 -64.40 -23.44 -13.75
N LEU A 435 -63.41 -24.33 -13.61
CA LEU A 435 -62.76 -25.02 -14.72
C LEU A 435 -63.59 -26.18 -15.27
N VAL A 436 -64.21 -27.00 -14.40
CA VAL A 436 -64.93 -28.22 -14.83
C VAL A 436 -66.45 -28.11 -14.73
N SER A 437 -66.97 -26.97 -14.28
CA SER A 437 -68.37 -26.71 -13.88
C SER A 437 -68.80 -27.34 -12.54
N LYS A 438 -69.68 -26.64 -11.81
CA LYS A 438 -70.17 -27.08 -10.47
C LYS A 438 -70.79 -28.48 -10.44
N PRO A 439 -71.62 -28.91 -11.42
CA PRO A 439 -72.22 -30.25 -11.40
C PRO A 439 -71.19 -31.37 -11.50
N LEU A 440 -70.21 -31.22 -12.40
CA LEU A 440 -69.13 -32.19 -12.61
C LEU A 440 -68.11 -32.21 -11.46
N ALA A 441 -67.79 -31.05 -10.89
CA ALA A 441 -66.93 -30.95 -9.70
C ALA A 441 -67.56 -31.66 -8.49
N LYS A 442 -68.88 -31.55 -8.32
CA LYS A 442 -69.62 -32.25 -7.27
C LYS A 442 -69.63 -33.77 -7.51
N ALA A 443 -69.94 -34.20 -8.74
CA ALA A 443 -69.91 -35.63 -9.09
C ALA A 443 -68.53 -36.26 -8.86
N TRP A 444 -67.44 -35.57 -9.23
CA TRP A 444 -66.06 -36.01 -8.95
C TRP A 444 -65.73 -36.05 -7.46
N ALA A 445 -66.18 -35.06 -6.67
CA ALA A 445 -65.92 -35.02 -5.23
C ALA A 445 -66.66 -36.14 -4.47
N ASP A 446 -67.84 -36.53 -4.95
CA ASP A 446 -68.66 -37.60 -4.36
C ASP A 446 -68.27 -38.99 -4.89
N ASP A 447 -67.45 -39.08 -5.95
CA ASP A 447 -66.97 -40.33 -6.52
C ASP A 447 -65.96 -41.03 -5.60
N VAL A 448 -66.09 -42.35 -5.49
CA VAL A 448 -65.24 -43.23 -4.67
C VAL A 448 -63.92 -43.53 -5.38
N ALA A 449 -63.89 -43.44 -6.71
CA ALA A 449 -62.71 -43.66 -7.54
C ALA A 449 -61.82 -42.41 -7.70
N LYS A 450 -62.15 -41.29 -7.02
CA LYS A 450 -61.33 -40.07 -7.06
C LYS A 450 -59.93 -40.34 -6.49
N LYS A 451 -58.91 -39.81 -7.16
CA LYS A 451 -57.52 -39.95 -6.71
C LYS A 451 -57.24 -39.02 -5.53
N LEU A 452 -56.44 -39.52 -4.59
CA LEU A 452 -55.89 -38.76 -3.48
C LEU A 452 -54.38 -38.62 -3.68
N ILE A 453 -53.83 -37.47 -3.29
CA ILE A 453 -52.39 -37.24 -3.25
C ILE A 453 -52.02 -36.69 -1.87
N GLY A 454 -50.98 -37.26 -1.27
CA GLY A 454 -50.49 -36.82 0.04
C GLY A 454 -49.97 -35.38 -0.01
N ALA A 455 -50.29 -34.60 1.03
CA ALA A 455 -49.88 -33.19 1.12
C ALA A 455 -48.35 -33.00 1.14
N ASP A 456 -47.60 -33.98 1.63
CA ASP A 456 -46.14 -33.96 1.65
C ASP A 456 -45.56 -34.24 0.24
N THR A 457 -46.13 -35.18 -0.51
CA THR A 457 -45.76 -35.46 -1.90
C THR A 457 -46.00 -34.28 -2.83
N VAL A 458 -47.08 -33.52 -2.62
CA VAL A 458 -47.35 -32.27 -3.35
C VAL A 458 -46.26 -31.22 -3.05
N ARG A 459 -45.86 -31.08 -1.78
CA ARG A 459 -44.79 -30.17 -1.36
C ARG A 459 -43.44 -30.54 -2.00
N GLU A 460 -43.09 -31.82 -2.02
CA GLU A 460 -41.87 -32.32 -2.67
C GLU A 460 -41.87 -32.05 -4.18
N LEU A 461 -42.99 -32.28 -4.87
CA LEU A 461 -43.13 -32.03 -6.31
C LEU A 461 -43.05 -30.53 -6.66
N GLU A 462 -43.63 -29.65 -5.83
CA GLU A 462 -43.50 -28.20 -6.00
C GLU A 462 -42.07 -27.70 -5.71
N GLN A 463 -41.40 -28.30 -4.71
CA GLN A 463 -40.02 -27.98 -4.34
C GLN A 463 -39.03 -28.40 -5.44
N ALA A 464 -39.19 -29.61 -6.00
CA ALA A 464 -38.39 -30.10 -7.12
C ALA A 464 -38.54 -29.21 -8.37
N ARG A 465 -39.76 -28.74 -8.67
CA ARG A 465 -40.03 -27.84 -9.79
C ARG A 465 -39.42 -26.45 -9.61
N ARG A 466 -39.42 -25.90 -8.38
CA ARG A 466 -38.76 -24.61 -8.07
C ARG A 466 -37.24 -24.67 -8.24
N MET A 467 -36.64 -25.83 -7.99
CA MET A 467 -35.20 -26.06 -8.16
C MET A 467 -34.80 -26.32 -9.62
N ALA A 468 -35.66 -26.96 -10.41
CA ALA A 468 -35.37 -27.30 -11.81
C ALA A 468 -35.35 -26.09 -12.78
N GLY A 469 -35.95 -24.95 -12.39
CA GLY A 469 -36.12 -23.78 -13.25
C GLY A 469 -35.01 -22.72 -13.18
N LYS A 470 -34.00 -22.88 -12.32
CA LYS A 470 -32.93 -21.88 -12.14
C LYS A 470 -31.62 -22.45 -12.69
N LYS A 471 -31.13 -21.81 -13.76
CA LYS A 471 -29.95 -22.18 -14.55
C LYS A 471 -28.86 -22.84 -13.70
N ALA A 472 -28.51 -24.07 -14.08
CA ALA A 472 -27.24 -24.66 -13.73
C ALA A 472 -26.11 -23.69 -14.11
N SER A 473 -25.06 -23.62 -13.28
CA SER A 473 -23.88 -22.81 -13.60
C SER A 473 -23.22 -23.31 -14.89
N ALA A 474 -22.24 -22.59 -15.43
CA ALA A 474 -21.52 -23.03 -16.64
C ALA A 474 -20.90 -24.42 -16.49
N LEU A 475 -20.58 -24.83 -15.25
CA LEU A 475 -20.05 -26.14 -14.85
C LEU A 475 -21.12 -27.17 -14.40
N GLY A 476 -22.42 -26.85 -14.49
CA GLY A 476 -23.48 -27.77 -14.06
C GLY A 476 -23.67 -27.90 -12.55
N MET A 477 -22.95 -27.10 -11.73
CA MET A 477 -22.99 -27.20 -10.26
C MET A 477 -24.31 -26.69 -9.69
N THR A 478 -24.85 -27.40 -8.70
CA THR A 478 -25.99 -26.93 -7.92
C THR A 478 -25.57 -25.78 -6.98
N PRO A 479 -26.51 -24.92 -6.52
CA PRO A 479 -26.20 -23.86 -5.55
C PRO A 479 -25.50 -24.34 -4.28
N ILE A 480 -25.85 -25.54 -3.79
CA ILE A 480 -25.24 -26.19 -2.62
C ILE A 480 -23.78 -26.55 -2.87
N GLU A 481 -23.45 -27.00 -4.07
CA GLU A 481 -22.08 -27.37 -4.43
C GLU A 481 -21.22 -26.16 -4.76
N ARG A 482 -21.81 -25.11 -5.35
CA ARG A 482 -21.09 -23.92 -5.80
C ARG A 482 -20.73 -22.96 -4.67
N TYR A 483 -21.69 -22.66 -3.80
CA TYR A 483 -21.54 -21.60 -2.80
C TYR A 483 -21.25 -22.19 -1.44
N VAL A 484 -20.11 -21.79 -0.86
CA VAL A 484 -19.68 -22.17 0.49
C VAL A 484 -19.82 -20.97 1.41
N TYR A 485 -20.58 -21.14 2.48
CA TYR A 485 -20.78 -20.08 3.48
C TYR A 485 -19.48 -19.88 4.27
N ILE A 486 -19.06 -18.62 4.42
CA ILE A 486 -17.86 -18.26 5.18
C ILE A 486 -18.28 -17.78 6.55
N ASP A 487 -18.07 -18.60 7.57
CA ASP A 487 -18.44 -18.26 8.94
C ASP A 487 -17.60 -17.08 9.46
N GLY A 488 -18.25 -16.20 10.24
CA GLY A 488 -17.65 -14.96 10.74
C GLY A 488 -17.62 -13.79 9.74
N THR A 489 -18.16 -13.94 8.53
CA THR A 489 -18.20 -12.86 7.51
C THR A 489 -19.55 -12.73 6.81
N LYS A 490 -19.76 -11.62 6.09
CA LYS A 490 -20.89 -11.44 5.14
C LYS A 490 -20.53 -11.86 3.71
N ASP A 491 -19.44 -12.58 3.54
CA ASP A 491 -18.97 -13.04 2.25
C ASP A 491 -19.27 -14.53 2.08
N VAL A 492 -19.34 -14.95 0.83
CA VAL A 492 -19.53 -16.34 0.42
C VAL A 492 -18.40 -16.71 -0.52
N TRP A 493 -17.88 -17.92 -0.41
CA TRP A 493 -16.90 -18.42 -1.35
C TRP A 493 -17.60 -19.04 -2.56
N ASP A 494 -17.36 -18.50 -3.75
CA ASP A 494 -17.83 -19.09 -5.01
C ASP A 494 -16.78 -20.08 -5.52
N ARG A 495 -17.09 -21.38 -5.52
CA ARG A 495 -16.18 -22.43 -5.99
C ARG A 495 -15.98 -22.42 -7.50
N GLU A 496 -16.94 -21.92 -8.27
CA GLU A 496 -16.80 -21.79 -9.73
C GLU A 496 -15.88 -20.62 -10.08
N LYS A 497 -16.05 -19.47 -9.41
CA LYS A 497 -15.22 -18.28 -9.64
C LYS A 497 -13.94 -18.23 -8.78
N LYS A 498 -13.79 -19.20 -7.87
CA LYS A 498 -12.69 -19.36 -6.92
C LYS A 498 -12.31 -18.06 -6.20
N ARG A 499 -13.32 -17.34 -5.74
CA ARG A 499 -13.15 -16.05 -5.06
C ARG A 499 -14.23 -15.81 -4.01
N ARG A 500 -13.92 -14.93 -3.06
CA ARG A 500 -14.91 -14.37 -2.15
C ARG A 500 -15.83 -13.42 -2.91
N ILE A 501 -17.12 -13.53 -2.69
CA ILE A 501 -18.14 -12.62 -3.22
C ILE A 501 -19.06 -12.17 -2.09
N PRO A 502 -19.55 -10.93 -2.11
CA PRO A 502 -20.50 -10.47 -1.10
C PRO A 502 -21.79 -11.30 -1.12
N GLU A 503 -22.38 -11.54 0.05
CA GLU A 503 -23.66 -12.23 0.20
C GLU A 503 -24.74 -11.66 -0.73
N GLY A 504 -24.80 -10.33 -0.89
CA GLY A 504 -25.74 -9.66 -1.78
C GLY A 504 -25.67 -10.15 -3.23
N ALA A 505 -24.47 -10.44 -3.74
CA ALA A 505 -24.28 -10.96 -5.09
C ALA A 505 -24.82 -12.40 -5.22
N VAL A 506 -24.67 -13.23 -4.18
CA VAL A 506 -25.25 -14.59 -4.14
C VAL A 506 -26.77 -14.53 -4.05
N LYS A 507 -27.31 -13.63 -3.23
CA LYS A 507 -28.75 -13.41 -3.10
C LYS A 507 -29.38 -12.97 -4.42
N MET A 508 -28.72 -12.07 -5.16
CA MET A 508 -29.15 -11.68 -6.51
C MET A 508 -29.05 -12.84 -7.50
N ALA A 509 -27.99 -13.66 -7.44
CA ALA A 509 -27.80 -14.79 -8.34
C ALA A 509 -28.83 -15.92 -8.12
N LEU A 510 -29.18 -16.22 -6.86
CA LEU A 510 -30.09 -17.31 -6.51
C LEU A 510 -31.57 -16.86 -6.43
N GLY A 511 -31.85 -15.56 -6.24
CA GLY A 511 -33.20 -15.03 -6.01
C GLY A 511 -33.91 -15.79 -4.89
N ASP A 512 -35.14 -16.24 -5.13
CA ASP A 512 -35.92 -17.02 -4.16
C ASP A 512 -35.26 -18.34 -3.67
N ALA A 513 -34.27 -18.87 -4.39
CA ALA A 513 -33.55 -20.07 -3.98
C ALA A 513 -32.47 -19.79 -2.93
N TYR A 514 -32.17 -18.51 -2.67
CA TYR A 514 -31.19 -18.11 -1.67
C TYR A 514 -31.57 -18.59 -0.27
N ALA A 515 -32.83 -18.38 0.14
CA ALA A 515 -33.31 -18.82 1.45
C ALA A 515 -33.28 -20.35 1.61
N LEU A 516 -33.47 -21.09 0.51
CA LEU A 516 -33.37 -22.56 0.50
C LEU A 516 -31.92 -23.02 0.66
N TRP A 517 -30.97 -22.38 -0.02
CA TRP A 517 -29.54 -22.65 0.15
C TRP A 517 -29.07 -22.28 1.56
N LEU A 518 -29.41 -21.09 2.04
CA LEU A 518 -28.97 -20.56 3.34
C LEU A 518 -29.43 -21.46 4.50
N ASN A 519 -30.65 -22.00 4.42
CA ASN A 519 -31.23 -22.85 5.45
C ASN A 519 -31.00 -24.36 5.21
N SER A 520 -30.24 -24.74 4.18
CA SER A 520 -29.96 -26.15 3.90
C SER A 520 -28.99 -26.73 4.94
N ALA A 521 -29.32 -27.89 5.48
CA ALA A 521 -28.43 -28.65 6.35
C ALA A 521 -27.19 -29.21 5.61
N GLU A 522 -27.28 -29.35 4.28
CA GLU A 522 -26.19 -29.82 3.42
C GLU A 522 -25.27 -28.68 2.96
N ARG A 523 -25.56 -27.44 3.34
CA ARG A 523 -24.74 -26.29 2.98
C ARG A 523 -23.37 -26.41 3.61
N ARG A 524 -22.33 -26.41 2.77
CA ARG A 524 -20.95 -26.36 3.24
C ARG A 524 -20.68 -25.01 3.92
N THR A 525 -20.10 -25.06 5.12
CA THR A 525 -19.64 -23.90 5.89
C THR A 525 -18.15 -24.06 6.18
N VAL A 526 -17.40 -22.97 6.03
CA VAL A 526 -15.97 -22.92 6.30
C VAL A 526 -15.68 -21.65 7.10
N ASP A 527 -14.85 -21.74 8.13
CA ASP A 527 -14.42 -20.57 8.91
C ASP A 527 -13.56 -19.63 8.04
N VAL A 528 -13.63 -18.32 8.28
CA VAL A 528 -12.80 -17.33 7.56
C VAL A 528 -11.30 -17.64 7.65
N ASP A 529 -10.83 -18.18 8.77
CA ASP A 529 -9.43 -18.56 9.02
C ASP A 529 -9.03 -19.84 8.25
N HIS A 530 -10.00 -20.58 7.72
CA HIS A 530 -9.77 -21.79 6.93
C HIS A 530 -9.70 -21.52 5.42
N ILE A 531 -9.80 -20.26 4.99
CA ILE A 531 -9.51 -19.84 3.60
C ILE A 531 -8.06 -19.36 3.53
N VAL A 532 -7.19 -20.21 3.01
CA VAL A 532 -5.73 -20.04 3.12
C VAL A 532 -5.04 -20.08 1.77
N PHE A 533 -3.88 -19.45 1.68
CA PHE A 533 -2.95 -19.66 0.58
C PHE A 533 -1.93 -20.71 1.03
N ASP A 534 -2.06 -21.93 0.53
CA ASP A 534 -1.17 -23.05 0.89
C ASP A 534 -0.61 -23.72 -0.37
N PRO A 535 0.55 -23.26 -0.87
CA PRO A 535 1.17 -23.86 -2.04
C PRO A 535 1.59 -25.32 -1.87
N THR A 536 1.72 -25.79 -0.62
CA THR A 536 2.13 -27.18 -0.32
C THR A 536 1.02 -28.20 -0.58
N MET A 537 -0.23 -27.74 -0.71
CA MET A 537 -1.42 -28.59 -0.89
C MET A 537 -1.60 -29.65 0.23
N THR A 538 -1.09 -29.41 1.43
CA THR A 538 -1.10 -30.40 2.53
C THR A 538 -2.36 -30.35 3.38
N LYS A 539 -3.07 -29.22 3.38
CA LYS A 539 -4.28 -29.03 4.18
C LYS A 539 -5.48 -29.79 3.62
N ASP A 540 -6.26 -30.39 4.52
CA ASP A 540 -7.45 -31.18 4.16
C ASP A 540 -8.49 -30.31 3.41
N PRO A 541 -8.80 -30.65 2.13
CA PRO A 541 -9.80 -29.93 1.34
C PRO A 541 -11.23 -30.02 1.88
N ALA A 542 -11.53 -30.90 2.84
CA ALA A 542 -12.82 -30.94 3.52
C ALA A 542 -12.97 -29.76 4.50
N VAL A 543 -11.89 -29.42 5.21
CA VAL A 543 -11.87 -28.38 6.25
C VAL A 543 -11.46 -27.02 5.68
N TYR A 544 -10.47 -26.99 4.79
CA TYR A 544 -9.86 -25.78 4.27
C TYR A 544 -10.28 -25.50 2.83
N ILE A 545 -10.29 -24.22 2.49
CA ILE A 545 -10.34 -23.75 1.10
C ILE A 545 -8.96 -23.20 0.77
N ASN A 546 -8.25 -23.90 -0.12
CA ASN A 546 -6.99 -23.44 -0.64
C ASN A 546 -7.21 -22.48 -1.81
N THR A 547 -6.53 -21.33 -1.77
CA THR A 547 -6.57 -20.30 -2.81
C THR A 547 -5.44 -20.43 -3.83
N PHE A 548 -4.51 -21.37 -3.61
CA PHE A 548 -3.53 -21.77 -4.62
C PHE A 548 -4.12 -22.85 -5.53
N GLU A 549 -3.93 -22.71 -6.84
CA GLU A 549 -4.55 -23.58 -7.86
C GLU A 549 -3.52 -24.37 -8.69
N GLY A 550 -2.24 -24.30 -8.30
CA GLY A 550 -1.14 -24.72 -9.16
C GLY A 550 -0.65 -23.59 -10.05
N LEU A 551 0.56 -23.76 -10.62
CA LEU A 551 1.13 -22.77 -11.53
C LEU A 551 0.33 -22.74 -12.85
N PRO A 552 0.20 -21.57 -13.50
CA PRO A 552 -0.64 -21.41 -14.69
C PRO A 552 -0.09 -22.10 -15.94
N LEU A 553 1.20 -22.43 -15.96
CA LEU A 553 1.87 -23.09 -17.07
C LEU A 553 2.08 -24.57 -16.76
N GLU A 554 1.80 -25.42 -17.75
CA GLU A 554 2.14 -26.84 -17.70
C GLU A 554 3.60 -27.05 -18.15
N PRO A 555 4.39 -27.87 -17.45
CA PRO A 555 5.79 -28.11 -17.81
C PRO A 555 5.88 -28.95 -19.09
N VAL A 556 6.79 -28.57 -19.98
CA VAL A 556 7.11 -29.32 -21.21
C VAL A 556 8.59 -29.69 -21.18
N ARG A 557 8.92 -30.94 -21.49
CA ARG A 557 10.32 -31.37 -21.61
C ARG A 557 10.81 -31.17 -23.05
N ASP A 558 11.38 -30.00 -23.31
CA ASP A 558 12.00 -29.66 -24.59
C ASP A 558 13.22 -28.75 -24.36
N ASP A 559 14.40 -29.35 -24.22
CA ASP A 559 15.61 -28.59 -23.92
C ASP A 559 16.04 -27.66 -25.08
N ALA A 560 15.62 -27.95 -26.31
CA ALA A 560 15.94 -27.13 -27.48
C ALA A 560 15.10 -25.84 -27.48
N ALA A 561 13.83 -25.92 -27.05
CA ALA A 561 12.93 -24.78 -26.97
C ALA A 561 13.29 -23.76 -25.87
N CYS A 562 14.16 -24.11 -24.93
CA CYS A 562 14.65 -23.22 -23.86
C CYS A 562 16.18 -23.07 -23.86
N GLU A 563 16.86 -23.37 -24.97
CA GLU A 563 18.32 -23.30 -25.06
C GLU A 563 18.85 -21.89 -24.76
N ASN A 564 18.24 -20.86 -25.34
CA ASN A 564 18.67 -19.48 -25.15
C ASN A 564 18.27 -18.94 -23.78
N LEU A 565 17.15 -19.38 -23.21
CA LEU A 565 16.79 -19.09 -21.82
C LEU A 565 17.78 -19.71 -20.82
N ARG A 566 18.20 -20.97 -21.03
CA ARG A 566 19.26 -21.60 -20.21
C ARG A 566 20.60 -20.89 -20.38
N TRP A 567 20.92 -20.49 -21.62
CA TRP A 567 22.09 -19.68 -21.89
C TRP A 567 22.03 -18.32 -21.19
N LEU A 568 20.86 -17.66 -21.12
CA LEU A 568 20.68 -16.39 -20.40
C LEU A 568 20.98 -16.51 -18.90
N ILE A 569 20.61 -17.63 -18.27
CA ILE A 569 20.97 -17.92 -16.86
C ILE A 569 22.49 -17.99 -16.72
N SER A 570 23.17 -18.71 -17.63
CA SER A 570 24.63 -18.80 -17.66
C SER A 570 25.30 -17.44 -17.93
N PHE A 571 24.78 -16.67 -18.88
CA PHE A 571 25.26 -15.34 -19.26
C PHE A 571 25.21 -14.35 -18.09
N LEU A 572 24.08 -14.31 -17.35
CA LEU A 572 23.94 -13.46 -16.17
C LEU A 572 24.87 -13.88 -15.01
N CYS A 573 25.35 -15.12 -15.03
CA CYS A 573 26.37 -15.63 -14.11
C CYS A 573 27.80 -15.49 -14.66
N ASN A 574 28.03 -14.72 -15.73
CA ASN A 574 29.32 -14.57 -16.42
C ASN A 574 29.94 -15.91 -16.84
N HIS A 575 29.10 -16.93 -17.08
CA HIS A 575 29.51 -18.30 -17.37
C HIS A 575 30.35 -18.98 -16.27
N GLU A 576 30.31 -18.46 -15.04
CA GLU A 576 30.99 -19.06 -13.89
C GLU A 576 30.20 -20.26 -13.35
N ASP A 577 30.87 -21.42 -13.25
CA ASP A 577 30.23 -22.69 -12.89
C ASP A 577 29.56 -22.67 -11.51
N ALA A 578 30.24 -22.18 -10.48
CA ALA A 578 29.73 -22.23 -9.11
C ALA A 578 28.47 -21.36 -8.89
N PRO A 579 28.46 -20.07 -9.29
CA PRO A 579 27.25 -19.25 -9.26
C PRO A 579 26.12 -19.80 -10.14
N LEU A 580 26.45 -20.32 -11.33
CA LEU A 580 25.48 -20.88 -12.25
C LEU A 580 24.77 -22.11 -11.66
N GLN A 581 25.54 -23.09 -11.17
CA GLN A 581 24.97 -24.29 -10.56
C GLN A 581 24.11 -23.95 -9.35
N TRP A 582 24.55 -23.00 -8.52
CA TRP A 582 23.76 -22.54 -7.38
C TRP A 582 22.48 -21.86 -7.83
N LEU A 583 22.53 -20.95 -8.81
CA LEU A 583 21.35 -20.22 -9.30
C LEU A 583 20.34 -21.17 -9.92
N VAL A 584 20.78 -22.13 -10.74
CA VAL A 584 19.90 -23.13 -11.37
C VAL A 584 19.18 -23.96 -10.30
N LYS A 585 19.89 -24.47 -9.29
CA LYS A 585 19.28 -25.20 -8.17
C LYS A 585 18.35 -24.31 -7.35
N TRP A 586 18.72 -23.04 -7.15
CA TRP A 586 17.90 -22.06 -6.44
C TRP A 586 16.60 -21.73 -7.17
N LEU A 587 16.60 -21.68 -8.51
CA LEU A 587 15.40 -21.52 -9.33
C LEU A 587 14.55 -22.81 -9.37
N ALA A 588 15.20 -23.97 -9.39
CA ALA A 588 14.53 -25.28 -9.43
C ALA A 588 13.85 -25.65 -8.11
N TYR A 589 14.46 -25.35 -6.97
CA TYR A 589 14.01 -25.85 -5.66
C TYR A 589 12.55 -25.44 -5.33
N PRO A 590 12.10 -24.18 -5.48
CA PRO A 590 10.72 -23.81 -5.19
C PRO A 590 9.69 -24.40 -6.17
N LEU A 591 10.13 -24.83 -7.35
CA LEU A 591 9.30 -25.48 -8.35
C LEU A 591 9.13 -26.97 -8.04
N GLN A 592 10.19 -27.64 -7.57
CA GLN A 592 10.15 -29.03 -7.11
C GLN A 592 9.53 -29.17 -5.70
N HIS A 593 9.60 -28.11 -4.90
CA HIS A 593 9.02 -28.02 -3.55
C HIS A 593 8.06 -26.83 -3.45
N PRO A 594 6.83 -26.92 -3.98
CA PRO A 594 5.85 -25.85 -3.92
C PRO A 594 5.64 -25.30 -2.50
N GLY A 595 5.81 -23.99 -2.35
CA GLY A 595 5.72 -23.31 -1.05
C GLY A 595 7.05 -23.22 -0.28
N ALA A 596 8.14 -23.76 -0.81
CA ALA A 596 9.45 -23.56 -0.22
C ALA A 596 9.85 -22.07 -0.18
N LYS A 597 10.11 -21.58 1.04
CA LYS A 597 10.65 -20.25 1.28
C LYS A 597 12.14 -20.34 1.55
N LEU A 598 12.92 -19.95 0.55
CA LEU A 598 14.38 -19.91 0.65
C LEU A 598 14.81 -18.81 1.63
N ASP A 599 15.79 -19.11 2.48
CA ASP A 599 16.41 -18.16 3.42
C ASP A 599 17.47 -17.28 2.70
N THR A 600 17.53 -17.38 1.37
CA THR A 600 18.45 -16.69 0.46
C THR A 600 17.69 -15.97 -0.67
N ALA A 601 18.37 -15.05 -1.34
CA ALA A 601 17.88 -14.22 -2.44
C ALA A 601 19.00 -13.97 -3.46
N VAL A 602 18.63 -13.48 -4.64
CA VAL A 602 19.57 -13.10 -5.70
C VAL A 602 19.63 -11.57 -5.79
N LEU A 603 20.83 -11.01 -5.82
CA LEU A 603 21.09 -9.60 -6.11
C LEU A 603 21.91 -9.53 -7.40
N MET A 604 21.33 -8.95 -8.45
CA MET A 604 22.06 -8.61 -9.67
C MET A 604 22.20 -7.11 -9.78
N HIS A 605 23.45 -6.63 -9.81
CA HIS A 605 23.72 -5.21 -9.94
C HIS A 605 24.82 -4.91 -10.95
N SER A 606 24.61 -3.89 -11.77
CA SER A 606 25.61 -3.45 -12.76
C SER A 606 25.31 -2.04 -13.24
N VAL A 607 26.34 -1.24 -13.50
CA VAL A 607 26.18 0.10 -14.13
C VAL A 607 25.67 0.04 -15.58
N MET A 608 25.71 -1.15 -16.19
CA MET A 608 25.32 -1.39 -17.56
C MET A 608 23.84 -1.80 -17.65
N GLU A 609 23.10 -1.10 -18.50
CA GLU A 609 21.73 -1.43 -18.84
C GLU A 609 21.67 -2.47 -19.97
N GLY A 610 20.55 -3.19 -20.10
CA GLY A 610 20.35 -4.13 -21.21
C GLY A 610 21.09 -5.46 -21.10
N SER A 611 21.57 -5.87 -19.91
CA SER A 611 22.19 -7.19 -19.74
C SER A 611 21.18 -8.36 -19.66
N GLY A 612 19.88 -8.11 -19.80
CA GLY A 612 18.84 -9.16 -19.75
C GLY A 612 18.36 -9.57 -18.34
N LYS A 613 18.66 -8.78 -17.30
CA LYS A 613 18.24 -9.04 -15.90
C LYS A 613 16.71 -9.17 -15.75
N SER A 614 15.98 -8.14 -16.18
CA SER A 614 14.50 -8.12 -16.13
C SER A 614 13.90 -9.18 -17.06
N LEU A 615 14.52 -9.41 -18.22
CA LEU A 615 14.08 -10.43 -19.19
C LEU A 615 14.03 -11.84 -18.56
N LEU A 616 15.03 -12.21 -17.77
CA LEU A 616 15.02 -13.50 -17.07
C LEU A 616 14.03 -13.49 -15.89
N PHE A 617 14.18 -12.56 -14.96
CA PHE A 617 13.49 -12.68 -13.67
C PHE A 617 12.07 -12.14 -13.67
N ALA A 618 11.83 -11.03 -14.35
CA ALA A 618 10.51 -10.39 -14.40
C ALA A 618 9.67 -10.96 -15.54
N ASP A 619 10.23 -11.07 -16.75
CA ASP A 619 9.44 -11.51 -17.92
C ASP A 619 9.33 -13.04 -17.96
N THR A 620 10.46 -13.76 -17.99
CA THR A 620 10.45 -15.23 -18.12
C THR A 620 9.87 -15.90 -16.89
N LEU A 621 10.41 -15.63 -15.69
CA LEU A 621 9.91 -16.25 -14.46
C LEU A 621 8.60 -15.62 -13.98
N GLY A 622 8.35 -14.35 -14.25
CA GLY A 622 7.02 -13.77 -14.00
C GLY A 622 5.94 -14.44 -14.83
N ALA A 623 6.21 -14.80 -16.09
CA ALA A 623 5.29 -15.61 -16.89
C ALA A 623 5.10 -17.02 -16.29
N LEU A 624 6.19 -17.67 -15.85
CA LEU A 624 6.16 -19.00 -15.21
C LEU A 624 5.21 -19.03 -14.00
N TYR A 625 5.37 -18.08 -13.07
CA TYR A 625 4.57 -18.02 -11.84
C TYR A 625 3.21 -17.30 -12.03
N GLY A 626 3.04 -16.54 -13.11
CA GLY A 626 1.85 -15.76 -13.48
C GLY A 626 1.26 -14.94 -12.32
N PRO A 627 0.02 -15.21 -11.86
CA PRO A 627 -0.62 -14.41 -10.81
C PRO A 627 0.11 -14.48 -9.45
N TYR A 628 0.99 -15.47 -9.26
CA TYR A 628 1.80 -15.63 -8.05
C TYR A 628 3.15 -14.90 -8.12
N ALA A 629 3.43 -14.20 -9.22
CA ALA A 629 4.57 -13.29 -9.36
C ALA A 629 4.20 -11.83 -9.02
N ALA A 630 5.20 -11.04 -8.64
CA ALA A 630 5.10 -9.59 -8.51
C ALA A 630 6.39 -8.90 -8.99
N THR A 631 6.24 -7.81 -9.74
CA THR A 631 7.33 -6.87 -10.01
C THR A 631 7.10 -5.64 -9.15
N VAL A 632 8.12 -5.24 -8.39
CA VAL A 632 8.02 -4.30 -7.30
C VAL A 632 9.02 -3.18 -7.51
N GLY A 633 8.53 -1.94 -7.62
CA GLY A 633 9.38 -0.76 -7.69
C GLY A 633 9.74 -0.20 -6.31
N GLN A 634 10.60 0.83 -6.30
CA GLN A 634 11.09 1.50 -5.09
C GLN A 634 9.96 1.94 -4.13
N THR A 635 8.93 2.63 -4.63
CA THR A 635 7.84 3.16 -3.78
C THR A 635 7.05 2.07 -3.06
N GLN A 636 6.87 0.91 -3.70
CA GLN A 636 6.14 -0.21 -3.11
C GLN A 636 6.97 -0.92 -2.03
N LEU A 637 8.29 -0.98 -2.22
CA LEU A 637 9.20 -1.48 -1.19
C LEU A 637 9.28 -0.53 0.01
N GLU A 638 9.22 0.78 -0.21
CA GLU A 638 9.24 1.80 0.86
C GLU A 638 7.92 1.88 1.64
N SER A 639 6.80 1.60 0.98
CA SER A 639 5.48 1.71 1.58
C SER A 639 5.30 0.82 2.81
N ASN A 640 4.52 1.30 3.77
CA ASN A 640 3.98 0.49 4.85
C ASN A 640 2.82 -0.40 4.37
N PHE A 641 2.23 -0.13 3.20
CA PHE A 641 1.19 -0.97 2.60
C PHE A 641 1.83 -2.04 1.72
N ASN A 642 1.72 -3.30 2.14
CA ASN A 642 2.38 -4.44 1.51
C ASN A 642 1.41 -5.56 1.08
N ALA A 643 0.11 -5.28 1.01
CA ALA A 643 -0.90 -6.23 0.56
C ALA A 643 -0.63 -6.87 -0.82
N TRP A 644 0.23 -6.26 -1.64
CA TRP A 644 0.73 -6.83 -2.90
C TRP A 644 1.51 -8.14 -2.72
N GLN A 645 2.07 -8.39 -1.52
CA GLN A 645 2.80 -9.63 -1.17
C GLN A 645 1.86 -10.82 -0.93
N SER A 646 0.56 -10.56 -0.74
CA SER A 646 -0.42 -11.63 -0.50
C SER A 646 -0.44 -12.59 -1.68
N ARG A 647 -0.41 -13.89 -1.38
CA ARG A 647 -0.43 -14.99 -2.37
C ARG A 647 0.73 -14.97 -3.36
N LYS A 648 1.91 -14.46 -3.00
CA LYS A 648 3.08 -14.42 -3.88
C LYS A 648 4.07 -15.56 -3.58
N LEU A 649 4.55 -16.18 -4.65
CA LEU A 649 5.64 -17.17 -4.66
C LEU A 649 6.94 -16.57 -5.19
N TRP A 650 6.83 -15.56 -6.05
CA TRP A 650 7.95 -14.95 -6.74
C TRP A 650 7.84 -13.43 -6.71
N ALA A 651 8.93 -12.73 -6.42
CA ALA A 651 8.98 -11.29 -6.50
C ALA A 651 10.31 -10.78 -7.05
N VAL A 652 10.21 -9.87 -8.01
CA VAL A 652 11.35 -9.14 -8.56
C VAL A 652 11.26 -7.70 -8.11
N PHE A 653 12.33 -7.21 -7.49
CA PHE A 653 12.44 -5.82 -7.07
C PHE A 653 13.33 -5.08 -8.05
N GLU A 654 12.76 -4.16 -8.81
CA GLU A 654 13.48 -3.36 -9.81
C GLU A 654 13.87 -1.99 -9.24
N GLU A 655 15.06 -1.52 -9.62
CA GLU A 655 15.57 -0.17 -9.30
C GLU A 655 15.58 0.14 -7.80
N VAL A 656 16.11 -0.81 -7.03
CA VAL A 656 15.99 -0.76 -5.58
C VAL A 656 17.08 0.13 -4.97
N VAL A 657 16.61 1.17 -4.27
CA VAL A 657 17.28 2.03 -3.27
C VAL A 657 18.11 3.22 -3.78
N SER A 658 17.61 4.44 -3.54
CA SER A 658 18.33 5.70 -3.78
C SER A 658 19.52 5.87 -2.81
N ARG A 659 20.50 6.71 -3.19
CA ARG A 659 21.72 7.01 -2.41
C ARG A 659 21.45 7.36 -0.94
N ASP A 660 20.35 8.05 -0.65
CA ASP A 660 20.10 8.66 0.66
C ASP A 660 19.47 7.71 1.68
N GLN A 661 18.96 6.54 1.27
CA GLN A 661 18.20 5.63 2.16
C GLN A 661 18.75 4.19 2.21
N ARG A 662 19.99 3.97 1.73
CA ARG A 662 20.61 2.64 1.60
C ARG A 662 20.68 1.83 2.89
N TYR A 663 20.82 2.48 4.04
CA TYR A 663 20.96 1.81 5.33
C TYR A 663 19.62 1.41 5.96
N ASN A 664 18.57 2.22 5.77
CA ASN A 664 17.28 2.04 6.43
C ASN A 664 16.46 0.85 5.88
N GLN A 665 16.70 0.46 4.63
CA GLN A 665 15.93 -0.61 3.96
C GLN A 665 16.52 -2.01 4.16
N VAL A 666 17.80 -2.14 4.53
CA VAL A 666 18.48 -3.44 4.66
C VAL A 666 17.79 -4.36 5.68
N GLY A 667 17.34 -3.82 6.80
CA GLY A 667 16.61 -4.58 7.82
C GLY A 667 15.29 -5.15 7.28
N LYS A 668 14.55 -4.36 6.50
CA LYS A 668 13.28 -4.76 5.87
C LYS A 668 13.51 -5.86 4.82
N ILE A 669 14.52 -5.68 3.97
CA ILE A 669 14.90 -6.68 2.95
C ILE A 669 15.30 -8.01 3.62
N LYS A 670 16.14 -7.97 4.66
CA LYS A 670 16.55 -9.18 5.40
C LYS A 670 15.34 -9.92 5.99
N HIS A 671 14.40 -9.19 6.58
CA HIS A 671 13.19 -9.78 7.12
C HIS A 671 12.28 -10.35 6.01
N LEU A 672 12.15 -9.66 4.87
CA LEU A 672 11.38 -10.13 3.72
C LEU A 672 11.92 -11.46 3.16
N ILE A 673 13.23 -11.63 3.16
CA ILE A 673 13.88 -12.86 2.70
C ILE A 673 13.71 -14.00 3.70
N THR A 674 13.95 -13.80 4.99
CA THR A 674 13.99 -14.91 5.97
C THR A 674 12.70 -15.10 6.78
N GLY A 675 11.79 -14.14 6.76
CA GLY A 675 10.54 -14.17 7.53
C GLY A 675 9.61 -15.27 7.02
N LYS A 676 9.15 -16.14 7.91
CA LYS A 676 8.20 -17.23 7.58
C LYS A 676 6.74 -16.74 7.57
N THR A 677 6.47 -15.62 8.21
CA THR A 677 5.19 -14.93 8.15
C THR A 677 5.40 -13.46 7.84
N VAL A 678 4.38 -12.84 7.26
CA VAL A 678 4.37 -11.43 6.89
C VAL A 678 3.03 -10.84 7.31
N ARG A 679 3.10 -9.69 8.00
CA ARG A 679 1.91 -8.91 8.33
C ARG A 679 1.52 -8.07 7.11
N MET A 680 0.36 -8.36 6.56
CA MET A 680 -0.25 -7.64 5.45
C MET A 680 -0.93 -6.39 5.99
N GLU A 681 -0.53 -5.24 5.49
CA GLU A 681 -1.14 -3.94 5.77
C GLU A 681 -1.77 -3.42 4.47
N SER A 682 -3.08 -3.19 4.52
CA SER A 682 -3.85 -2.66 3.40
C SER A 682 -4.53 -1.37 3.80
N LYS A 683 -4.81 -0.51 2.81
CA LYS A 683 -5.60 0.70 3.08
C LYS A 683 -7.02 0.28 3.46
N PHE A 684 -7.51 0.80 4.57
CA PHE A 684 -8.89 0.63 5.05
C PHE A 684 -9.26 -0.78 5.57
N ILE A 685 -8.30 -1.69 5.74
CA ILE A 685 -8.52 -3.03 6.31
C ILE A 685 -7.53 -3.24 7.46
N ASN A 686 -7.99 -3.88 8.53
CA ASN A 686 -7.11 -4.30 9.63
C ASN A 686 -6.05 -5.25 9.09
N GLY A 687 -4.78 -5.00 9.45
CA GLY A 687 -3.70 -5.88 9.00
C GLY A 687 -3.86 -7.30 9.51
N TRP A 688 -3.60 -8.29 8.65
CA TRP A 688 -3.63 -9.72 8.97
C TRP A 688 -2.25 -10.34 8.80
N GLU A 689 -2.03 -11.53 9.35
CA GLU A 689 -0.78 -12.27 9.19
C GLU A 689 -0.97 -13.38 8.16
N GLU A 690 -0.02 -13.51 7.22
CA GLU A 690 -0.03 -14.53 6.17
C GLU A 690 1.32 -15.26 6.14
N ALA A 691 1.31 -16.54 5.77
CA ALA A 691 2.54 -17.30 5.55
C ALA A 691 3.30 -16.74 4.35
N ASN A 692 4.60 -16.53 4.52
CA ASN A 692 5.47 -16.00 3.48
C ASN A 692 6.07 -17.16 2.67
N HIS A 693 5.62 -17.31 1.43
CA HIS A 693 6.16 -18.27 0.46
C HIS A 693 6.94 -17.60 -0.68
N MET A 694 7.20 -16.29 -0.59
CA MET A 694 7.76 -15.48 -1.65
C MET A 694 9.28 -15.57 -1.71
N ASN A 695 9.84 -16.00 -2.85
CA ASN A 695 11.27 -15.93 -3.14
C ASN A 695 11.58 -14.64 -3.91
N ALA A 696 12.67 -13.97 -3.55
CA ALA A 696 12.94 -12.59 -3.95
C ALA A 696 14.22 -12.47 -4.79
N VAL A 697 14.13 -11.71 -5.87
CA VAL A 697 15.27 -11.28 -6.70
C VAL A 697 15.32 -9.75 -6.72
N PHE A 698 16.51 -9.19 -6.56
CA PHE A 698 16.72 -7.75 -6.54
C PHE A 698 17.62 -7.33 -7.70
N LEU A 699 17.17 -6.34 -8.46
CA LEU A 699 17.85 -5.79 -9.61
C LEU A 699 18.20 -4.32 -9.34
N SER A 700 19.43 -3.92 -9.62
CA SER A 700 19.86 -2.53 -9.44
C SER A 700 20.89 -2.12 -10.49
N ASN A 701 20.85 -0.85 -10.90
CA ASN A 701 21.88 -0.27 -11.75
C ASN A 701 22.96 0.49 -10.95
N GLU A 702 22.87 0.47 -9.61
CA GLU A 702 23.80 1.14 -8.71
C GLU A 702 25.02 0.27 -8.39
N ILE A 703 26.20 0.91 -8.27
CA ILE A 703 27.44 0.23 -7.88
C ILE A 703 27.33 -0.35 -6.47
N LEU A 704 26.70 0.40 -5.57
CA LEU A 704 26.44 0.02 -4.17
C LEU A 704 24.93 0.09 -3.93
N PRO A 705 24.15 -0.95 -4.26
CA PRO A 705 22.70 -0.94 -4.06
C PRO A 705 22.33 -0.77 -2.58
N TRP A 706 22.96 -1.56 -1.70
CA TRP A 706 22.89 -1.40 -0.26
C TRP A 706 24.10 -2.06 0.41
N PRO A 707 24.43 -1.67 1.66
CA PRO A 707 25.57 -2.23 2.36
C PRO A 707 25.34 -3.69 2.77
N ILE A 708 26.33 -4.53 2.50
CA ILE A 708 26.36 -5.95 2.90
C ILE A 708 27.60 -6.22 3.75
N SER A 709 27.42 -6.94 4.87
CA SER A 709 28.52 -7.35 5.73
C SER A 709 29.15 -8.66 5.27
N GLU A 710 30.41 -8.91 5.65
CA GLU A 710 31.11 -10.17 5.33
C GLU A 710 30.38 -11.40 5.86
N SER A 711 29.71 -11.29 6.99
CA SER A 711 28.92 -12.37 7.61
C SER A 711 27.55 -12.60 6.95
N ASP A 712 27.13 -11.75 6.00
CA ASP A 712 25.84 -11.91 5.34
C ASP A 712 25.86 -13.08 4.36
N ARG A 713 24.99 -14.05 4.61
CA ARG A 713 24.88 -15.31 3.86
C ARG A 713 23.61 -15.39 3.00
N ARG A 714 22.85 -14.30 2.89
CA ARG A 714 21.52 -14.31 2.27
C ARG A 714 21.54 -14.05 0.77
N PHE A 715 22.62 -13.53 0.20
CA PHE A 715 22.61 -13.06 -1.19
C PHE A 715 23.62 -13.78 -2.06
N LEU A 716 23.17 -14.36 -3.17
CA LEU A 716 24.02 -14.51 -4.34
C LEU A 716 24.13 -13.12 -4.98
N VAL A 717 25.34 -12.56 -5.04
CA VAL A 717 25.59 -11.26 -5.66
C VAL A 717 26.27 -11.48 -7.00
N MET A 718 25.63 -11.06 -8.08
CA MET A 718 26.18 -11.12 -9.43
C MET A 718 26.32 -9.72 -10.03
N TRP A 719 27.40 -9.53 -10.79
CA TRP A 719 27.63 -8.37 -11.63
C TRP A 719 27.78 -8.86 -13.07
N PRO A 720 26.70 -8.82 -13.88
CA PRO A 720 26.81 -9.11 -15.31
C PRO A 720 27.80 -8.15 -15.99
N LEU A 721 28.75 -8.70 -16.74
CA LEU A 721 29.85 -7.94 -17.35
C LEU A 721 29.53 -7.41 -18.75
N GLU A 722 28.52 -7.98 -19.42
CA GLU A 722 28.22 -7.74 -20.82
C GLU A 722 26.74 -7.35 -21.03
N THR A 723 26.49 -6.54 -22.06
CA THR A 723 25.13 -6.30 -22.58
C THR A 723 24.65 -7.52 -23.34
N LEU A 724 23.35 -7.82 -23.26
CA LEU A 724 22.76 -8.93 -23.99
C LEU A 724 22.93 -8.71 -25.51
N PRO A 725 23.59 -9.63 -26.24
CA PRO A 725 23.74 -9.48 -27.69
C PRO A 725 22.38 -9.51 -28.41
N GLU A 726 22.18 -8.64 -29.40
CA GLU A 726 20.89 -8.54 -30.12
C GLU A 726 20.42 -9.86 -30.73
N GLU A 727 21.35 -10.67 -31.28
CA GLU A 727 21.02 -11.98 -31.86
C GLU A 727 20.42 -12.91 -30.80
N ARG A 728 21.04 -12.96 -29.62
CA ARG A 728 20.54 -13.74 -28.47
C ARG A 728 19.24 -13.16 -27.94
N GLN A 729 19.09 -11.84 -27.87
CA GLN A 729 17.84 -11.19 -27.46
C GLN A 729 16.68 -11.57 -28.38
N ARG A 730 16.89 -11.57 -29.71
CA ARG A 730 15.87 -12.01 -30.68
C ARG A 730 15.55 -13.49 -30.54
N ALA A 731 16.55 -14.33 -30.34
CA ALA A 731 16.37 -15.77 -30.12
C ALA A 731 15.56 -16.06 -28.85
N ILE A 732 15.87 -15.37 -27.74
CA ILE A 732 15.11 -15.46 -26.49
C ILE A 732 13.67 -14.97 -26.70
N GLY A 733 13.48 -13.86 -27.42
CA GLY A 733 12.15 -13.36 -27.77
C GLY A 733 11.32 -14.39 -28.55
N ALA A 734 11.96 -15.12 -29.47
CA ALA A 734 11.32 -16.21 -30.21
C ALA A 734 10.99 -17.41 -29.29
N GLU A 735 11.87 -17.79 -28.36
CA GLU A 735 11.57 -18.83 -27.37
C GLU A 735 10.38 -18.44 -26.48
N LEU A 736 10.35 -17.20 -25.97
CA LEU A 736 9.25 -16.70 -25.14
C LEU A 736 7.90 -16.75 -25.87
N ALA A 737 7.88 -16.44 -27.17
CA ALA A 737 6.67 -16.52 -28.00
C ALA A 737 6.24 -17.96 -28.33
N ASN A 738 7.16 -18.93 -28.31
CA ASN A 738 6.94 -20.30 -28.79
C ASN A 738 7.02 -21.34 -27.65
N GLY A 739 6.63 -20.99 -26.43
CA GLY A 739 6.53 -21.94 -25.32
C GLY A 739 7.84 -22.23 -24.59
N GLY A 740 8.89 -21.44 -24.80
CA GLY A 740 10.19 -21.58 -24.14
C GLY A 740 10.14 -21.52 -22.62
N VAL A 741 9.16 -20.80 -22.04
CA VAL A 741 8.95 -20.77 -20.58
C VAL A 741 8.46 -22.11 -20.05
N ALA A 742 7.56 -22.79 -20.75
CA ALA A 742 7.08 -24.13 -20.38
C ALA A 742 8.20 -25.18 -20.51
N ALA A 743 9.03 -25.03 -21.55
CA ALA A 743 10.25 -25.82 -21.74
C ALA A 743 11.28 -25.61 -20.62
N LEU A 744 11.51 -24.36 -20.22
CA LEU A 744 12.39 -24.02 -19.10
C LEU A 744 11.85 -24.59 -17.78
N TYR A 745 10.53 -24.52 -17.57
CA TYR A 745 9.89 -25.11 -16.40
C TYR A 745 10.10 -26.62 -16.33
N GLY A 746 9.85 -27.35 -17.43
CA GLY A 746 10.13 -28.78 -17.49
C GLY A 746 11.61 -29.11 -17.26
N TRP A 747 12.53 -28.26 -17.73
CA TRP A 747 13.95 -28.41 -17.43
C TRP A 747 14.32 -28.21 -15.96
N LEU A 748 13.77 -27.19 -15.30
CA LEU A 748 14.02 -26.93 -13.89
C LEU A 748 13.49 -28.04 -12.96
N LEU A 749 12.42 -28.74 -13.35
CA LEU A 749 11.88 -29.86 -12.57
C LEU A 749 12.81 -31.09 -12.55
N ASP A 750 13.66 -31.25 -13.57
CA ASP A 750 14.60 -32.38 -13.69
C ASP A 750 16.01 -32.07 -13.13
N VAL A 751 16.24 -30.83 -12.69
CA VAL A 751 17.54 -30.43 -12.10
C VAL A 751 17.81 -31.25 -10.84
N ASP A 752 18.96 -31.94 -10.81
CA ASP A 752 19.42 -32.63 -9.61
C ASP A 752 19.84 -31.63 -8.51
N LEU A 753 19.05 -31.61 -7.44
CA LEU A 753 19.30 -30.74 -6.29
C LEU A 753 20.47 -31.24 -5.43
N GLY A 754 20.73 -32.55 -5.36
CA GLY A 754 21.68 -33.12 -4.40
C GLY A 754 21.40 -32.67 -2.96
N ASP A 755 22.42 -32.15 -2.27
CA ASP A 755 22.30 -31.64 -0.89
C ASP A 755 21.69 -30.22 -0.79
N PHE A 756 21.18 -29.66 -1.90
CA PHE A 756 20.62 -28.31 -1.92
C PHE A 756 19.30 -28.24 -1.13
N ASN A 757 19.16 -27.23 -0.28
CA ASN A 757 17.99 -26.98 0.57
C ASN A 757 17.75 -25.47 0.75
N GLU A 758 16.69 -25.09 1.48
CA GLU A 758 16.32 -23.68 1.69
C GLU A 758 17.41 -22.79 2.30
N ARG A 759 18.42 -23.39 2.93
CA ARG A 759 19.50 -22.71 3.65
C ARG A 759 20.85 -22.83 2.97
N THR A 760 20.91 -23.47 1.79
CA THR A 760 22.17 -23.62 1.05
C THR A 760 22.73 -22.25 0.72
N ARG A 761 23.95 -22.01 1.21
CA ARG A 761 24.60 -20.70 1.10
C ARG A 761 25.07 -20.45 -0.34
N PRO A 762 24.98 -19.21 -0.84
CA PRO A 762 25.53 -18.85 -2.13
C PRO A 762 27.07 -18.96 -2.10
N PRO A 763 27.69 -19.27 -3.25
CA PRO A 763 29.14 -19.27 -3.39
C PRO A 763 29.72 -17.86 -3.21
N HIS A 764 31.03 -17.80 -2.97
CA HIS A 764 31.77 -16.54 -3.03
C HIS A 764 31.87 -16.06 -4.48
N THR A 765 31.61 -14.78 -4.70
CA THR A 765 31.76 -14.11 -6.00
C THR A 765 32.57 -12.84 -5.84
N ASP A 766 33.29 -12.45 -6.88
CA ASP A 766 34.07 -11.20 -6.88
C ASP A 766 33.16 -9.98 -6.72
N ALA A 767 31.96 -10.02 -7.31
CA ALA A 767 30.93 -9.01 -7.15
C ALA A 767 30.53 -8.83 -5.67
N ARG A 768 30.32 -9.94 -4.95
CA ARG A 768 30.05 -9.90 -3.50
C ARG A 768 31.20 -9.28 -2.73
N GLN A 769 32.45 -9.72 -2.99
CA GLN A 769 33.61 -9.22 -2.26
C GLN A 769 33.81 -7.72 -2.47
N ARG A 770 33.64 -7.24 -3.71
CA ARG A 770 33.66 -5.81 -4.04
C ARG A 770 32.58 -5.06 -3.29
N LEU A 771 31.35 -5.59 -3.26
CA LEU A 771 30.24 -4.97 -2.55
C LEU A 771 30.49 -4.90 -1.04
N VAL A 772 31.01 -5.96 -0.43
CA VAL A 772 31.39 -5.97 1.00
C VAL A 772 32.50 -4.97 1.27
N ALA A 773 33.52 -4.90 0.42
CA ALA A 773 34.62 -3.94 0.56
C ALA A 773 34.11 -2.49 0.52
N LEU A 774 33.20 -2.17 -0.41
CA LEU A 774 32.54 -0.86 -0.51
C LEU A 774 31.58 -0.57 0.65
N SER A 775 31.15 -1.59 1.39
CA SER A 775 30.21 -1.47 2.51
C SER A 775 30.91 -1.32 3.87
N ARG A 776 32.24 -1.37 3.94
CA ARG A 776 33.00 -1.28 5.19
C ARG A 776 32.89 0.13 5.77
N ALA A 777 32.68 0.20 7.08
CA ALA A 777 32.83 1.45 7.81
C ALA A 777 34.31 1.88 7.84
N GLY A 778 34.60 3.18 7.97
CA GLY A 778 35.97 3.70 7.93
C GLY A 778 36.95 3.01 8.88
N TRP A 779 36.52 2.59 10.09
CA TRP A 779 37.38 1.83 11.02
C TRP A 779 37.70 0.40 10.53
N GLN A 780 36.77 -0.24 9.82
CA GLN A 780 36.97 -1.57 9.25
C GLN A 780 37.89 -1.49 8.04
N THR A 781 37.75 -0.44 7.22
CA THR A 781 38.67 -0.14 6.13
C THR A 781 40.07 0.09 6.67
N PHE A 782 40.22 0.93 7.71
CA PHE A 782 41.49 1.14 8.40
C PHE A 782 42.10 -0.17 8.93
N LEU A 783 41.32 -0.97 9.66
CA LEU A 783 41.79 -2.26 10.19
C LEU A 783 42.24 -3.20 9.07
N ASN A 784 41.46 -3.28 7.98
CA ASN A 784 41.81 -4.13 6.84
C ASN A 784 43.11 -3.68 6.17
N GLN A 785 43.30 -2.38 5.96
CA GLN A 785 44.54 -1.82 5.41
C GLN A 785 45.73 -2.02 6.35
N TRP A 786 45.51 -1.93 7.67
CA TRP A 786 46.54 -2.19 8.66
C TRP A 786 46.98 -3.65 8.63
N GLN A 787 46.01 -4.58 8.59
CA GLN A 787 46.24 -6.02 8.55
C GLN A 787 46.98 -6.47 7.29
N HIS A 788 46.61 -5.92 6.12
CA HIS A 788 47.20 -6.31 4.84
C HIS A 788 48.45 -5.48 4.47
N GLY A 789 48.93 -4.62 5.39
CA GLY A 789 50.17 -3.85 5.21
C GLY A 789 50.06 -2.66 4.25
N GLU A 790 48.85 -2.28 3.83
CA GLU A 790 48.60 -1.11 2.98
C GLU A 790 48.91 0.22 3.70
N LEU A 791 48.84 0.24 5.04
CA LEU A 791 49.28 1.39 5.83
C LEU A 791 50.82 1.50 5.93
N GLY A 792 51.55 0.44 5.57
CA GLY A 792 53.01 0.43 5.66
C GLY A 792 53.58 -0.95 5.98
N HIS A 793 54.75 -1.24 5.41
CA HIS A 793 55.40 -2.53 5.53
C HIS A 793 55.73 -2.89 7.01
N LYS A 794 55.28 -4.07 7.45
CA LYS A 794 55.44 -4.61 8.82
C LYS A 794 54.89 -3.71 9.94
N LEU A 795 53.87 -2.89 9.64
CA LEU A 795 53.09 -2.17 10.65
C LEU A 795 52.07 -3.04 11.36
N TRP A 796 51.60 -4.12 10.74
CA TRP A 796 50.80 -5.15 11.41
C TRP A 796 51.64 -5.81 12.51
N GLY A 797 51.29 -5.54 13.77
CA GLY A 797 52.10 -5.94 14.92
C GLY A 797 51.65 -5.28 16.22
N ALA A 798 52.30 -5.62 17.32
CA ALA A 798 51.91 -5.09 18.61
C ALA A 798 52.20 -3.58 18.69
N CYS A 799 51.23 -2.79 19.14
CA CYS A 799 51.38 -1.34 19.21
C CYS A 799 50.57 -0.75 20.36
N LEU A 800 50.96 0.44 20.80
CA LEU A 800 50.17 1.19 21.79
C LEU A 800 48.81 1.55 21.20
N SER A 801 47.75 1.41 22.01
CA SER A 801 46.40 1.78 21.56
C SER A 801 46.28 3.28 21.23
N THR A 802 47.08 4.13 21.88
CA THR A 802 47.17 5.57 21.60
C THR A 802 47.85 5.84 20.27
N ASP A 803 48.91 5.11 19.94
CA ASP A 803 49.68 5.31 18.71
C ASP A 803 48.86 4.84 17.49
N LEU A 804 48.16 3.71 17.62
CA LEU A 804 47.25 3.25 16.58
C LEU A 804 46.07 4.21 16.38
N TYR A 805 45.56 4.81 17.45
CA TYR A 805 44.51 5.82 17.35
C TYR A 805 44.99 7.11 16.68
N ALA A 806 46.21 7.57 16.97
CA ALA A 806 46.80 8.72 16.30
C ALA A 806 47.01 8.46 14.81
N LEU A 807 47.51 7.26 14.45
CA LEU A 807 47.58 6.79 13.07
C LEU A 807 46.21 6.79 12.38
N PHE A 808 45.16 6.35 13.08
CA PHE A 808 43.79 6.37 12.56
C PHE A 808 43.26 7.79 12.31
N LEU A 809 43.52 8.74 13.23
CA LEU A 809 43.11 10.14 13.03
C LEU A 809 43.78 10.77 11.80
N GLU A 810 45.08 10.52 11.63
CA GLU A 810 45.83 10.99 10.47
C GLU A 810 45.34 10.32 9.18
N TRP A 811 45.09 9.02 9.22
CA TRP A 811 44.48 8.28 8.11
C TRP A 811 43.10 8.83 7.73
N CYS A 812 42.26 9.15 8.71
CA CYS A 812 40.96 9.77 8.48
C CYS A 812 41.10 11.12 7.76
N GLN A 813 42.05 11.95 8.19
CA GLN A 813 42.32 13.23 7.56
C GLN A 813 42.79 13.09 6.11
N ARG A 814 43.69 12.14 5.82
CA ARG A 814 44.21 11.90 4.47
C ARG A 814 43.15 11.36 3.52
N ASN A 815 42.28 10.45 4.01
CA ASN A 815 41.29 9.75 3.19
C ASN A 815 39.91 10.41 3.18
N ARG A 816 39.73 11.53 3.91
CA ARG A 816 38.43 12.21 4.12
C ARG A 816 37.38 11.30 4.77
N GLU A 817 37.82 10.47 5.71
CA GLU A 817 36.98 9.56 6.47
C GLU A 817 36.60 10.18 7.82
N HIS A 818 35.44 9.79 8.36
CA HIS A 818 34.99 10.31 9.65
C HIS A 818 35.77 9.69 10.81
N ALA A 819 36.45 10.55 11.59
CA ALA A 819 37.09 10.17 12.83
C ALA A 819 36.05 9.82 13.93
N MET A 820 36.44 8.98 14.88
CA MET A 820 35.65 8.64 16.07
C MET A 820 36.49 8.81 17.33
N SER A 821 35.86 8.81 18.51
CA SER A 821 36.58 8.92 19.77
C SER A 821 37.51 7.73 20.02
N GLN A 822 38.60 7.96 20.77
CA GLN A 822 39.56 6.91 21.11
C GLN A 822 38.91 5.71 21.79
N THR A 823 37.95 5.95 22.68
CA THR A 823 37.20 4.90 23.37
C THR A 823 36.43 4.03 22.38
N LYS A 824 35.70 4.65 21.44
CA LYS A 824 34.90 3.94 20.44
C LYS A 824 35.79 3.16 19.47
N PHE A 825 36.83 3.81 18.93
CA PHE A 825 37.83 3.17 18.08
C PHE A 825 38.46 1.96 18.77
N SER A 826 38.89 2.14 20.01
CA SER A 826 39.56 1.08 20.74
C SER A 826 38.66 -0.11 21.03
N LEU A 827 37.37 0.10 21.32
CA LEU A 827 36.40 -0.97 21.52
C LEU A 827 36.16 -1.75 20.22
N PHE A 828 36.06 -1.06 19.08
CA PHE A 828 35.90 -1.72 17.79
C PHE A 828 37.12 -2.55 17.38
N ILE A 829 38.33 -2.00 17.46
CA ILE A 829 39.55 -2.77 17.14
C ILE A 829 39.70 -3.96 18.09
N SER A 830 39.33 -3.82 19.36
CA SER A 830 39.40 -4.93 20.33
C SER A 830 38.46 -6.10 20.05
N SER A 831 37.49 -5.94 19.14
CA SER A 831 36.64 -7.05 18.70
C SER A 831 37.35 -8.03 17.76
N GLU A 832 38.42 -7.59 17.10
CA GLU A 832 39.18 -8.37 16.11
C GLU A 832 40.65 -8.59 16.53
N VAL A 833 41.20 -7.69 17.34
CA VAL A 833 42.61 -7.71 17.78
C VAL A 833 42.66 -7.71 19.30
N GLU A 834 43.43 -8.63 19.90
CA GLU A 834 43.53 -8.73 21.36
C GLU A 834 44.06 -7.43 21.97
N LYS A 835 43.42 -6.93 23.02
CA LYS A 835 43.82 -5.71 23.72
C LYS A 835 44.18 -5.98 25.16
N THR A 836 45.35 -5.53 25.59
CA THR A 836 45.75 -5.65 27.00
C THR A 836 45.07 -4.60 27.88
N ARG A 837 45.04 -4.87 29.18
CA ARG A 837 44.91 -3.80 30.18
C ARG A 837 46.15 -2.88 30.13
N SER A 838 46.09 -1.76 30.85
CA SER A 838 47.25 -0.88 30.97
C SER A 838 48.41 -1.61 31.65
N ILE A 839 49.50 -1.82 30.92
CA ILE A 839 50.71 -2.53 31.36
C ILE A 839 51.93 -1.59 31.33
N PRO A 840 52.96 -1.85 32.16
CA PRO A 840 54.14 -1.00 32.20
C PRO A 840 55.03 -1.18 30.96
N TRP A 841 55.53 -0.07 30.41
CA TRP A 841 56.51 -0.02 29.32
C TRP A 841 57.50 1.15 29.55
N THR A 842 58.60 1.20 28.81
CA THR A 842 59.62 2.27 28.97
C THR A 842 59.70 3.20 27.75
N GLU A 843 59.67 4.51 27.98
CA GLU A 843 60.04 5.53 26.98
C GLU A 843 61.37 6.16 27.38
N GLY A 844 62.46 5.74 26.75
CA GLY A 844 63.81 6.05 27.22
C GLY A 844 64.05 5.47 28.63
N ALA A 845 64.42 6.32 29.58
CA ALA A 845 64.60 5.94 30.99
C ALA A 845 63.30 5.97 31.82
N ASN A 846 62.20 6.50 31.27
CA ASN A 846 60.97 6.73 32.01
C ASN A 846 60.02 5.54 31.90
N ARG A 847 59.49 5.09 33.03
CA ARG A 847 58.45 4.06 33.08
C ARG A 847 57.08 4.71 32.86
N ARG A 848 56.34 4.21 31.88
CA ARG A 848 54.96 4.60 31.55
C ARG A 848 54.01 3.41 31.63
N PHE A 849 52.72 3.68 31.58
CA PHE A 849 51.67 2.67 31.52
C PHE A 849 50.81 2.92 30.28
N GLY A 850 50.44 1.86 29.57
CA GLY A 850 49.63 1.97 28.36
C GLY A 850 48.98 0.65 27.99
N ALA A 851 47.86 0.71 27.30
CA ALA A 851 47.22 -0.46 26.71
C ALA A 851 47.80 -0.71 25.31
N PHE A 852 47.87 -1.98 24.93
CA PHE A 852 48.44 -2.43 23.67
C PHE A 852 47.44 -3.28 22.91
N PHE A 853 47.51 -3.21 21.58
CA PHE A 853 46.89 -4.19 20.69
C PHE A 853 47.92 -5.25 20.30
N PHE A 854 47.51 -6.51 20.26
CA PHE A 854 48.30 -7.67 19.91
C PHE A 854 47.55 -8.49 18.85
N PRO A 855 47.94 -8.37 17.58
CA PRO A 855 47.48 -9.32 16.56
C PRO A 855 47.92 -10.75 16.88
N SER A 856 47.04 -11.71 16.67
CA SER A 856 47.30 -13.14 16.96
C SER A 856 47.92 -13.92 15.79
N ASP A 857 48.14 -13.25 14.66
CA ASP A 857 48.60 -13.86 13.41
C ASP A 857 50.12 -14.13 13.41
N PRO A 858 50.60 -15.27 12.87
CA PRO A 858 52.04 -15.58 12.73
C PRO A 858 52.87 -14.50 12.02
N ASP A 859 52.28 -13.75 11.08
CA ASP A 859 52.97 -12.72 10.31
C ASP A 859 53.04 -11.36 11.04
N SER A 860 52.44 -11.28 12.24
CA SER A 860 52.44 -10.06 13.03
C SER A 860 53.79 -9.78 13.71
N SER A 861 54.20 -8.52 13.67
CA SER A 861 55.41 -8.06 14.36
C SER A 861 55.17 -7.98 15.87
N LEU A 862 55.53 -9.03 16.62
CA LEU A 862 55.36 -9.10 18.08
C LEU A 862 56.65 -8.74 18.86
N PRO A 863 56.55 -8.26 20.10
CA PRO A 863 57.71 -7.99 20.94
C PRO A 863 58.36 -9.31 21.41
N PRO A 864 59.69 -9.34 21.61
CA PRO A 864 60.39 -10.54 22.04
C PRO A 864 60.04 -10.99 23.47
N SER A 865 59.50 -10.08 24.29
CA SER A 865 58.93 -10.40 25.61
C SER A 865 57.97 -9.30 26.08
N MET A 866 57.16 -9.60 27.10
CA MET A 866 56.20 -8.66 27.71
C MET A 866 56.82 -7.78 28.81
N ASN A 867 58.16 -7.78 28.96
CA ASN A 867 58.80 -6.91 29.94
C ASN A 867 58.81 -5.44 29.47
N ALA A 868 58.88 -4.51 30.43
CA ALA A 868 58.71 -3.09 30.12
C ALA A 868 59.75 -2.54 29.12
N ALA A 869 60.99 -3.05 29.16
CA ALA A 869 62.08 -2.62 28.28
C ALA A 869 61.89 -3.11 26.83
N ALA A 870 61.51 -4.38 26.66
CA ALA A 870 61.22 -4.98 25.36
C ALA A 870 60.01 -4.33 24.70
N LEU A 871 58.95 -4.04 25.47
CA LEU A 871 57.80 -3.28 25.00
C LEU A 871 58.20 -1.86 24.56
N GLY A 872 59.06 -1.19 25.33
CA GLY A 872 59.59 0.13 24.97
C GLY A 872 60.37 0.14 23.65
N GLN A 873 61.27 -0.82 23.47
CA GLN A 873 62.00 -0.99 22.20
C GLN A 873 61.07 -1.30 21.04
N HIS A 874 60.04 -2.14 21.27
CA HIS A 874 59.06 -2.48 20.26
C HIS A 874 58.22 -1.28 19.82
N VAL A 875 57.75 -0.46 20.76
CA VAL A 875 57.02 0.79 20.48
C VAL A 875 57.89 1.73 19.63
N ALA A 876 59.16 1.92 19.99
CA ALA A 876 60.08 2.75 19.21
C ALA A 876 60.27 2.21 17.79
N GLY A 877 60.41 0.89 17.64
CA GLY A 877 60.49 0.23 16.33
C GLY A 877 59.21 0.38 15.49
N TRP A 878 58.04 0.25 16.11
CA TRP A 878 56.75 0.43 15.43
C TRP A 878 56.57 1.87 14.95
N ARG A 879 56.86 2.85 15.81
CA ARG A 879 56.89 4.28 15.46
C ARG A 879 57.86 4.59 14.32
N ALA A 880 59.06 4.01 14.33
CA ALA A 880 60.02 4.20 13.25
C ALA A 880 59.50 3.65 11.90
N LYS A 881 58.84 2.48 11.90
CA LYS A 881 58.20 1.93 10.71
C LYS A 881 57.06 2.82 10.20
N ALA A 882 56.25 3.39 11.10
CA ALA A 882 55.18 4.30 10.72
C ALA A 882 55.74 5.57 10.07
N LYS A 883 56.82 6.13 10.65
CA LYS A 883 57.53 7.27 10.07
C LYS A 883 58.12 6.96 8.69
N LEU A 884 58.69 5.77 8.50
CA LEU A 884 59.19 5.30 7.20
C LEU A 884 58.08 5.10 6.17
N ALA A 885 56.88 4.72 6.59
CA ALA A 885 55.68 4.64 5.75
C ALA A 885 55.07 6.02 5.46
N GLY A 886 55.67 7.10 5.98
CA GLY A 886 55.28 8.48 5.70
C GLY A 886 54.21 9.03 6.64
N TRP A 887 54.03 8.47 7.84
CA TRP A 887 53.12 8.99 8.87
C TRP A 887 53.82 9.99 9.80
N ASP A 888 53.10 11.04 10.24
CA ASP A 888 53.64 12.10 11.11
C ASP A 888 53.65 11.70 12.59
N VAL A 889 54.53 10.76 12.90
CA VAL A 889 54.69 10.20 14.25
C VAL A 889 55.09 11.25 15.28
N ASP A 890 55.83 12.29 14.86
CA ASP A 890 56.29 13.36 15.75
C ASP A 890 55.11 14.27 16.15
N GLY A 891 54.10 14.42 15.29
CA GLY A 891 52.84 15.13 15.57
C GLY A 891 51.84 14.38 16.47
N TRP A 892 52.08 13.10 16.77
CA TRP A 892 51.17 12.31 17.63
C TRP A 892 51.27 12.69 19.12
N ASP A 893 52.28 13.47 19.51
CA ASP A 893 52.51 13.87 20.90
C ASP A 893 51.44 14.80 21.48
N HIS A 894 50.72 15.56 20.65
CA HIS A 894 49.65 16.47 21.09
C HIS A 894 48.39 15.74 21.58
N LEU A 895 48.18 14.50 21.13
CA LEU A 895 47.05 13.64 21.52
C LEU A 895 47.27 12.97 22.89
N LYS A 896 48.50 12.99 23.41
CA LYS A 896 48.86 12.39 24.71
C LYS A 896 48.36 13.20 25.91
N GLY A 897 47.92 14.45 25.72
CA GLY A 897 47.42 15.33 26.79
C GLY A 897 45.92 15.23 27.07
N ALA A 898 45.12 14.71 26.13
CA ALA A 898 43.65 14.63 26.27
C ALA A 898 43.15 13.26 26.78
N ALA A 899 44.05 12.28 26.93
CA ALA A 899 43.75 10.91 27.36
C ALA A 899 44.40 10.53 28.72
N ALA A 900 44.94 11.51 29.45
CA ALA A 900 45.47 11.35 30.80
C ALA A 900 44.38 11.58 31.85
#